data_AF-A0A8T2SWF6-F1
#
_entry.id   AF-A0A8T2SWF6-F1
#
_cell.length_a   1.000
_cell.length_b   1.000
_cell.length_c   1.000
_cell.angle_alpha   90.00
_cell.angle_beta   90.00
_cell.angle_gamma   90.00
#
_symmetry.space_group_name_H-M   'P 1'
#
loop_
_entity.id
_entity.type
_entity.pdbx_description
1 polymer ?
#
loop_
_entity_poly.entity_id
_entity_poly.type
_entity_poly.pdbx_seq_one_letter_code
_entity_poly.pdbx_strand_id
1 'polypeptide(L)'
;MESDGLYIRMAEPCDCAAVEASFRSMLPRLRAAFGFLDFCSLIEHSLYPLVGLTRDNEVVAFAAFNDAPTVPGGVFGKKAVEAKAWAAKEASNHGYSVENSLWVEACVALPIKSVIQENYFAGFLKAVFKLSPETRVVLDLSPFEYATVLKFLKPLSRSQDMDLVLSMCLRSTVLPAMTIKQAIVKDYDDLFPVVDNAQKKSSPLSNLPNSAYPLYPFAMARLIAAQDAENKVLVAEVDHKLIGVMSLTNKLDFKILSSIRQDALLDSAPIEVGQDVEDTNTMKQDSDMQNDENGFTDKRNSAFKNHEAYVQSSLRNAFEITLFCLLDEFSYSALDFIAGALAFEGKEYCIMRMPHNSPAPEFLQYFTLVKCKGQMENIAEVDHMLLYIIHQKSLANSFEVRAARPQDMNIVRSFLERLQVSTNISHWVERRAKGCMALVASCGTEIIGLALVDQNCPNDGLLSHFDIKQLTNLEQHQEIHRAVLVFFFLNPLFANRQRLFLREIMRLMEKSILFLPVFQGQNVSNMLEDMILVPGRWHASMCATNMWTQASPQASPTSRSSVRGTAVMSATNPVYGQYVGIDCSLFTMTHKLLSKKRISVNSRIVVVGASQTAAACLNKLMTCSNIYFSNVTLISPLGLKSLYVNGKSPLDAELGPVNAILKMGINLLVNIVTATVTDLDRKMKIVSLSNGKNLHYDYLVLTIGLQDQTRDKIKATSCKGMLKLEDLAVLINENALNISKLESPIVVYGLSLQTFCTIQLLLSSGIPGSSVVVVYPELEPLDTFAEQCFKDGSIAASTMKELRAAGVIERSAFRLLEIIPDEEGCVQAVGLEKLFRASVSSSSQSNNGGICIKQPCKLLVTCTQPHVDQPIFRAIRKEGLVFNGRIVVDGNFQTNDPNIFACGSCAMFSRQCGKHLNHELFNSNELGQALANSLISLFIDYLPCHDTLWRGVLPDPFETLPLLRTTQTWPSTLLPRLIQAKCLAALLPENWVYFNVKKCTLQSKYNTLFEQPWIMRKDEWQLKVQWTEAKEIKEMTYYGKVNLEAWKFIRLVGCHDPLIFSLLSG
;
A
#
# COMPACT_ATOMS: atom_id res chain seq x y z
N MET A 1 -7.04 -24.41 18.32
CA MET A 1 -7.55 -25.79 18.44
C MET A 1 -7.38 -26.19 19.90
N GLU A 2 -8.46 -26.38 20.66
CA GLU A 2 -8.40 -26.67 22.11
C GLU A 2 -8.62 -28.15 22.49
N SER A 3 -8.91 -29.03 21.52
CA SER A 3 -9.43 -30.37 21.85
C SER A 3 -8.46 -31.35 22.52
N ASP A 4 -7.14 -31.07 22.54
CA ASP A 4 -6.12 -31.95 23.15
C ASP A 4 -5.22 -31.24 24.18
N GLY A 5 -5.52 -30.00 24.57
CA GLY A 5 -4.67 -29.22 25.48
C GLY A 5 -3.31 -28.79 24.91
N LEU A 6 -3.12 -28.91 23.59
CA LEU A 6 -1.92 -28.54 22.85
C LEU A 6 -2.16 -27.23 22.11
N TYR A 7 -1.32 -26.22 22.35
CA TYR A 7 -1.43 -24.94 21.65
C TYR A 7 -0.34 -24.87 20.57
N ILE A 8 -0.73 -24.79 19.29
CA ILE A 8 0.22 -24.67 18.17
C ILE A 8 0.03 -23.31 17.51
N ARG A 9 1.14 -22.65 17.16
CA ARG A 9 1.16 -21.41 16.35
C ARG A 9 2.38 -21.33 15.44
N MET A 10 2.35 -20.42 14.48
CA MET A 10 3.54 -20.06 13.69
C MET A 10 4.62 -19.46 14.60
N ALA A 11 5.87 -19.84 14.34
CA ALA A 11 7.03 -19.39 15.07
C ALA A 11 7.50 -18.01 14.58
N GLU A 12 7.97 -17.20 15.51
CA GLU A 12 8.41 -15.83 15.28
C GLU A 12 9.88 -15.65 15.66
N PRO A 13 10.55 -14.60 15.16
CA PRO A 13 11.95 -14.36 15.49
C PRO A 13 12.22 -14.30 17.01
N CYS A 14 11.26 -13.80 17.79
CA CYS A 14 11.35 -13.77 19.26
C CYS A 14 11.33 -15.16 19.92
N ASP A 15 10.77 -16.18 19.26
CA ASP A 15 10.71 -17.54 19.79
C ASP A 15 12.06 -18.25 19.75
N CYS A 16 13.02 -17.77 18.95
CA CYS A 16 14.28 -18.46 18.74
C CYS A 16 15.00 -18.78 20.06
N ALA A 17 15.12 -17.80 20.96
CA ALA A 17 15.78 -18.01 22.25
C ALA A 17 15.06 -19.07 23.12
N ALA A 18 13.74 -19.10 23.10
CA ALA A 18 12.94 -20.06 23.85
C ALA A 18 13.06 -21.48 23.26
N VAL A 19 13.00 -21.60 21.92
CA VAL A 19 13.18 -22.87 21.20
C VAL A 19 14.58 -23.44 21.45
N GLU A 20 15.62 -22.61 21.30
CA GLU A 20 17.00 -23.02 21.57
C GLU A 20 17.19 -23.50 23.02
N ALA A 21 16.63 -22.79 23.99
CA ALA A 21 16.70 -23.16 25.40
C ALA A 21 16.03 -24.52 25.67
N SER A 22 14.82 -24.73 25.15
CA SER A 22 14.06 -25.98 25.33
C SER A 22 14.76 -27.19 24.72
N PHE A 23 15.42 -27.04 23.56
CA PHE A 23 15.98 -28.16 22.81
C PHE A 23 17.51 -28.32 22.93
N ARG A 24 18.18 -27.48 23.72
CA ARG A 24 19.65 -27.44 23.85
C ARG A 24 20.28 -28.79 24.17
N SER A 25 19.69 -29.55 25.09
CA SER A 25 20.20 -30.86 25.53
C SER A 25 20.09 -31.93 24.43
N MET A 26 19.22 -31.75 23.44
CA MET A 26 18.96 -32.71 22.37
C MET A 26 19.65 -32.36 21.05
N LEU A 27 20.24 -31.18 20.92
CA LEU A 27 20.88 -30.71 19.70
C LEU A 27 21.83 -31.74 19.03
N PRO A 28 22.69 -32.48 19.75
CA PRO A 28 23.55 -33.49 19.12
C PRO A 28 22.75 -34.59 18.42
N ARG A 29 21.67 -35.07 19.04
CA ARG A 29 20.79 -36.11 18.49
C ARG A 29 19.95 -35.57 17.33
N LEU A 30 19.45 -34.34 17.46
CA LEU A 30 18.67 -33.70 16.39
C LEU A 30 19.53 -33.46 15.15
N ARG A 31 20.79 -33.05 15.31
CA ARG A 31 21.74 -32.88 14.19
C ARG A 31 22.09 -34.21 13.51
N ALA A 32 22.08 -35.31 14.25
CA ALA A 32 22.25 -36.65 13.66
C ALA A 32 21.04 -37.07 12.82
N ALA A 33 19.83 -36.60 13.14
CA ALA A 33 18.62 -36.91 12.38
C ALA A 33 18.41 -35.94 11.19
N PHE A 34 18.44 -34.64 11.44
CA PHE A 34 18.04 -33.59 10.49
C PHE A 34 19.20 -32.84 9.84
N GLY A 35 20.45 -33.13 10.22
CA GLY A 35 21.63 -32.48 9.65
C GLY A 35 21.93 -31.12 10.29
N PHE A 36 22.22 -30.11 9.46
CA PHE A 36 22.47 -28.75 9.96
C PHE A 36 21.19 -28.19 10.58
N LEU A 37 21.22 -27.94 11.89
CA LEU A 37 20.09 -27.45 12.65
C LEU A 37 20.46 -26.17 13.41
N ASP A 38 19.84 -25.07 12.99
CA ASP A 38 19.84 -23.75 13.62
C ASP A 38 18.40 -23.25 13.67
N PHE A 39 17.83 -23.13 14.87
CA PHE A 39 16.42 -22.79 15.03
C PHE A 39 16.11 -21.36 14.57
N CYS A 40 17.02 -20.40 14.74
CA CYS A 40 16.85 -19.05 14.24
C CYS A 40 16.78 -19.06 12.70
N SER A 41 17.65 -19.84 12.06
CA SER A 41 17.66 -20.01 10.61
C SER A 41 16.36 -20.67 10.11
N LEU A 42 15.90 -21.73 10.77
CA LEU A 42 14.64 -22.42 10.42
C LEU A 42 13.41 -21.52 10.58
N ILE A 43 13.35 -20.71 11.64
CA ILE A 43 12.24 -19.77 11.86
C ILE A 43 12.18 -18.67 10.78
N GLU A 44 13.32 -18.34 10.16
CA GLU A 44 13.41 -17.29 9.14
C GLU A 44 13.23 -17.82 7.72
N HIS A 45 13.77 -19.00 7.40
CA HIS A 45 13.84 -19.54 6.04
C HIS A 45 12.81 -20.61 5.69
N SER A 46 12.12 -21.21 6.66
CA SER A 46 11.10 -22.22 6.37
C SER A 46 9.76 -21.57 6.00
N LEU A 47 8.96 -22.23 5.14
CA LEU A 47 7.61 -21.76 4.81
C LEU A 47 6.72 -21.77 6.06
N TYR A 48 6.72 -22.89 6.80
CA TYR A 48 5.84 -23.06 7.95
C TYR A 48 6.66 -23.49 9.18
N PRO A 49 7.35 -22.55 9.85
CA PRO A 49 7.92 -22.81 11.16
C PRO A 49 6.80 -22.75 12.21
N LEU A 50 6.62 -23.83 12.97
CA LEU A 50 5.58 -23.99 13.97
C LEU A 50 6.19 -24.27 15.34
N VAL A 51 5.59 -23.69 16.39
CA VAL A 51 5.87 -23.99 17.80
C VAL A 51 4.65 -24.60 18.46
N GLY A 52 4.89 -25.60 19.30
CA GLY A 52 3.92 -26.15 20.23
C GLY A 52 4.20 -25.65 21.64
N LEU A 53 3.18 -25.09 22.27
CA LEU A 53 3.22 -24.46 23.58
C LEU A 53 2.38 -25.23 24.60
N THR A 54 2.80 -25.17 25.86
CA THR A 54 1.98 -25.53 27.02
C THR A 54 0.92 -24.46 27.29
N ARG A 55 0.02 -24.73 28.26
CA ARG A 55 -0.96 -23.72 28.73
C ARG A 55 -0.29 -22.47 29.32
N ASP A 56 0.92 -22.62 29.84
CA ASP A 56 1.73 -21.54 30.43
C ASP A 56 2.60 -20.82 29.38
N ASN A 57 2.32 -21.01 28.08
CA ASN A 57 3.07 -20.46 26.94
C ASN A 57 4.55 -20.91 26.85
N GLU A 58 4.93 -22.04 27.46
CA GLU A 58 6.28 -22.57 27.34
C GLU A 58 6.46 -23.39 26.05
N VAL A 59 7.57 -23.19 25.34
CA VAL A 59 7.88 -23.93 24.11
C VAL A 59 8.28 -25.37 24.44
N VAL A 60 7.50 -26.33 23.96
CA VAL A 60 7.72 -27.77 24.17
C VAL A 60 7.79 -28.58 22.87
N ALA A 61 7.38 -28.01 21.74
CA ALA A 61 7.52 -28.64 20.43
C ALA A 61 7.90 -27.62 19.35
N PHE A 62 8.56 -28.06 18.30
CA PHE A 62 8.94 -27.25 17.15
C PHE A 62 8.90 -28.08 15.86
N ALA A 63 8.39 -27.51 14.77
CA ALA A 63 8.42 -28.13 13.45
C ALA A 63 8.69 -27.13 12.31
N ALA A 64 9.70 -27.46 11.52
CA ALA A 64 10.13 -26.94 10.23
C ALA A 64 9.44 -27.55 9.00
N PHE A 65 8.70 -26.82 8.16
CA PHE A 65 8.27 -27.33 6.85
C PHE A 65 8.66 -26.41 5.69
N ASN A 66 9.12 -27.01 4.60
CA ASN A 66 9.71 -26.31 3.45
C ASN A 66 9.24 -26.89 2.10
N ASP A 67 9.61 -26.28 0.98
CA ASP A 67 9.21 -26.68 -0.38
C ASP A 67 10.25 -27.55 -1.13
N ALA A 68 11.37 -27.85 -0.47
CA ALA A 68 12.44 -28.70 -0.98
C ALA A 68 12.99 -29.64 0.09
N PRO A 69 13.53 -30.82 -0.28
CA PRO A 69 14.16 -31.74 0.66
C PRO A 69 15.39 -31.11 1.30
N THR A 70 15.57 -31.32 2.61
CA THR A 70 16.79 -30.96 3.34
C THR A 70 17.77 -32.13 3.39
N VAL A 71 19.04 -31.83 3.68
CA VAL A 71 20.06 -32.89 3.80
C VAL A 71 19.93 -33.52 5.19
N PRO A 72 19.63 -34.83 5.31
CA PRO A 72 19.55 -35.49 6.60
C PRO A 72 20.91 -35.58 7.28
N GLY A 73 20.92 -35.81 8.60
CA GLY A 73 22.17 -35.94 9.35
C GLY A 73 23.01 -37.12 8.89
N GLY A 74 24.34 -36.97 8.94
CA GLY A 74 25.29 -38.00 8.52
C GLY A 74 25.59 -38.05 7.02
N VAL A 75 24.87 -37.27 6.19
CA VAL A 75 25.12 -37.17 4.74
C VAL A 75 25.87 -35.89 4.40
N PHE A 76 27.04 -36.00 3.77
CA PHE A 76 27.93 -34.87 3.50
C PHE A 76 28.47 -34.86 2.06
N GLY A 77 28.97 -33.71 1.63
CA GLY A 77 29.65 -33.54 0.33
C GLY A 77 28.75 -33.90 -0.86
N LYS A 78 29.28 -34.66 -1.83
CA LYS A 78 28.54 -35.04 -3.04
C LYS A 78 27.27 -35.85 -2.75
N LYS A 79 27.31 -36.75 -1.76
CA LYS A 79 26.16 -37.56 -1.34
C LYS A 79 24.97 -36.71 -0.87
N ALA A 80 25.22 -35.52 -0.32
CA ALA A 80 24.16 -34.62 0.13
C ALA A 80 23.35 -34.03 -1.05
N VAL A 81 24.05 -33.67 -2.13
CA VAL A 81 23.43 -33.17 -3.36
C VAL A 81 22.68 -34.30 -4.07
N GLU A 82 23.29 -35.49 -4.13
CA GLU A 82 22.68 -36.70 -4.69
C GLU A 82 21.42 -37.12 -3.92
N ALA A 83 21.43 -37.03 -2.57
CA ALA A 83 20.28 -37.35 -1.74
C ALA A 83 19.08 -36.44 -2.01
N LYS A 84 19.28 -35.13 -2.10
CA LYS A 84 18.21 -34.17 -2.46
C LYS A 84 17.67 -34.44 -3.86
N ALA A 85 18.55 -34.66 -4.83
CA ALA A 85 18.17 -34.95 -6.21
C ALA A 85 17.40 -36.26 -6.34
N TRP A 86 17.83 -37.30 -5.62
CA TRP A 86 17.13 -38.59 -5.53
C TRP A 86 15.74 -38.42 -4.93
N ALA A 87 15.63 -37.77 -3.76
CA ALA A 87 14.35 -37.57 -3.08
C ALA A 87 13.36 -36.77 -3.93
N ALA A 88 13.81 -35.68 -4.56
CA ALA A 88 12.98 -34.88 -5.45
C ALA A 88 12.53 -35.67 -6.69
N LYS A 89 13.40 -36.52 -7.27
CA LYS A 89 13.07 -37.39 -8.39
C LYS A 89 12.06 -38.45 -8.01
N GLU A 90 12.24 -39.12 -6.88
CA GLU A 90 11.29 -40.12 -6.37
C GLU A 90 9.92 -39.51 -6.09
N ALA A 91 9.88 -38.33 -5.43
CA ALA A 91 8.63 -37.61 -5.23
C ALA A 91 7.91 -37.31 -6.57
N SER A 92 8.66 -36.83 -7.57
CA SER A 92 8.13 -36.55 -8.91
C SER A 92 7.60 -37.80 -9.63
N ASN A 93 8.32 -38.93 -9.54
CA ASN A 93 7.88 -40.22 -10.10
C ASN A 93 6.51 -40.67 -9.55
N HIS A 94 6.19 -40.26 -8.32
CA HIS A 94 4.91 -40.53 -7.66
C HIS A 94 3.85 -39.42 -7.85
N GLY A 95 4.10 -38.44 -8.74
CA GLY A 95 3.17 -37.36 -9.06
C GLY A 95 3.18 -36.20 -8.05
N TYR A 96 4.18 -36.13 -7.17
CA TYR A 96 4.33 -35.04 -6.23
C TYR A 96 5.30 -33.97 -6.77
N SER A 97 4.80 -32.75 -6.84
CA SER A 97 5.53 -31.58 -7.33
C SER A 97 5.67 -30.54 -6.21
N VAL A 98 6.46 -29.49 -6.45
CA VAL A 98 6.63 -28.40 -5.48
C VAL A 98 5.29 -27.70 -5.18
N GLU A 99 4.36 -27.68 -6.14
CA GLU A 99 3.02 -27.12 -5.97
C GLU A 99 2.20 -27.87 -4.89
N ASN A 100 2.30 -29.20 -4.86
CA ASN A 100 1.39 -30.05 -4.11
C ASN A 100 2.05 -30.81 -2.93
N SER A 101 3.34 -30.57 -2.68
CA SER A 101 4.10 -31.22 -1.61
C SER A 101 4.82 -30.23 -0.70
N LEU A 102 5.01 -30.62 0.54
CA LEU A 102 5.90 -29.96 1.50
C LEU A 102 6.84 -30.99 2.10
N TRP A 103 8.00 -30.54 2.56
CA TRP A 103 9.06 -31.35 3.13
C TRP A 103 9.22 -31.03 4.61
N VAL A 104 9.37 -32.07 5.44
CA VAL A 104 9.78 -31.92 6.84
C VAL A 104 11.25 -31.54 6.86
N GLU A 105 11.56 -30.37 7.40
CA GLU A 105 12.91 -29.89 7.57
C GLU A 105 13.45 -30.21 8.97
N ALA A 106 12.60 -30.04 9.99
CA ALA A 106 12.86 -30.47 11.35
C ALA A 106 11.54 -30.74 12.08
N CYS A 107 11.50 -31.71 12.99
CA CYS A 107 10.34 -31.89 13.86
C CYS A 107 10.75 -32.49 15.21
N VAL A 108 10.39 -31.81 16.30
CA VAL A 108 10.79 -32.19 17.66
C VAL A 108 9.71 -31.84 18.68
N ALA A 109 9.56 -32.68 19.71
CA ALA A 109 8.68 -32.42 20.86
C ALA A 109 9.25 -33.02 22.16
N LEU A 110 8.95 -32.39 23.29
CA LEU A 110 9.27 -32.85 24.65
C LEU A 110 8.00 -33.40 25.35
N PRO A 111 8.10 -34.49 26.13
CA PRO A 111 9.25 -35.39 26.28
C PRO A 111 9.34 -36.44 25.14
N ILE A 112 10.57 -36.86 24.82
CA ILE A 112 10.99 -37.70 23.66
C ILE A 112 10.37 -39.12 23.63
N LYS A 113 9.66 -39.54 24.68
CA LYS A 113 9.09 -40.89 24.80
C LYS A 113 7.66 -40.83 25.34
N SER A 114 6.70 -40.48 24.49
CA SER A 114 5.27 -40.54 24.87
C SER A 114 4.33 -40.31 23.68
N VAL A 115 3.07 -40.71 23.87
CA VAL A 115 1.88 -40.32 23.09
C VAL A 115 1.83 -38.80 22.83
N ILE A 116 2.44 -37.98 23.69
CA ILE A 116 2.46 -36.52 23.58
C ILE A 116 3.23 -36.06 22.34
N GLN A 117 4.36 -36.70 21.99
CA GLN A 117 5.10 -36.37 20.76
C GLN A 117 4.26 -36.66 19.51
N GLU A 118 3.53 -37.78 19.50
CA GLU A 118 2.65 -38.14 18.40
C GLU A 118 1.51 -37.12 18.25
N ASN A 119 0.94 -36.65 19.36
CA ASN A 119 -0.13 -35.65 19.34
C ASN A 119 0.37 -34.29 18.81
N TYR A 120 1.56 -33.83 19.21
CA TYR A 120 2.15 -32.60 18.65
C TYR A 120 2.44 -32.75 17.15
N PHE A 121 3.00 -33.88 16.71
CA PHE A 121 3.26 -34.09 15.28
C PHE A 121 1.97 -34.14 14.46
N ALA A 122 0.96 -34.87 14.94
CA ALA A 122 -0.37 -34.87 14.33
C ALA A 122 -0.95 -33.44 14.28
N GLY A 123 -0.78 -32.67 15.35
CA GLY A 123 -1.16 -31.26 15.42
C GLY A 123 -0.42 -30.39 14.40
N PHE A 124 0.89 -30.57 14.21
CA PHE A 124 1.67 -29.85 13.21
C PHE A 124 1.24 -30.21 11.79
N LEU A 125 1.05 -31.50 11.48
CA LEU A 125 0.53 -31.92 10.18
C LEU A 125 -0.86 -31.34 9.91
N LYS A 126 -1.78 -31.38 10.90
CA LYS A 126 -3.09 -30.73 10.81
C LYS A 126 -2.94 -29.24 10.53
N ALA A 127 -2.05 -28.55 11.24
CA ALA A 127 -1.83 -27.11 11.06
C ALA A 127 -1.33 -26.79 9.65
N VAL A 128 -0.30 -27.48 9.16
CA VAL A 128 0.27 -27.24 7.82
C VAL A 128 -0.73 -27.52 6.71
N PHE A 129 -1.48 -28.63 6.76
CA PHE A 129 -2.50 -28.94 5.76
C PHE A 129 -3.71 -27.98 5.79
N LYS A 130 -3.92 -27.28 6.91
CA LYS A 130 -4.92 -26.19 7.00
C LYS A 130 -4.38 -24.88 6.45
N LEU A 131 -3.12 -24.54 6.76
CA LEU A 131 -2.45 -23.33 6.27
C LEU A 131 -2.13 -23.39 4.77
N SER A 132 -1.93 -24.60 4.23
CA SER A 132 -1.62 -24.86 2.82
C SER A 132 -2.63 -25.83 2.19
N PRO A 133 -3.83 -25.36 1.81
CA PRO A 133 -4.88 -26.18 1.19
C PRO A 133 -4.43 -26.89 -0.11
N GLU A 134 -3.46 -26.33 -0.82
CA GLU A 134 -2.94 -26.87 -2.08
C GLU A 134 -2.01 -28.07 -1.86
N THR A 135 -1.46 -28.21 -0.65
CA THR A 135 -0.57 -29.32 -0.29
C THR A 135 -1.37 -30.61 -0.11
N ARG A 136 -1.05 -31.62 -0.92
CA ARG A 136 -1.66 -32.96 -0.88
C ARG A 136 -0.84 -33.95 -0.05
N VAL A 137 0.46 -33.74 0.05
CA VAL A 137 1.40 -34.63 0.76
C VAL A 137 2.44 -33.85 1.55
N VAL A 138 2.82 -34.38 2.71
CA VAL A 138 4.04 -33.98 3.42
C VAL A 138 5.03 -35.13 3.31
N LEU A 139 6.24 -34.81 2.87
CA LEU A 139 7.34 -35.75 2.63
C LEU A 139 8.41 -35.57 3.70
N ASP A 140 9.02 -36.68 4.10
CA ASP A 140 10.13 -36.69 5.06
C ASP A 140 11.29 -37.49 4.46
N LEU A 141 12.48 -36.90 4.47
CA LEU A 141 13.71 -37.57 4.07
C LEU A 141 14.55 -37.79 5.33
N SER A 142 14.68 -39.04 5.76
CA SER A 142 15.32 -39.37 7.03
C SER A 142 16.23 -40.60 6.92
N PRO A 143 17.28 -40.71 7.75
CA PRO A 143 18.10 -41.93 7.80
C PRO A 143 17.28 -43.10 8.34
N PHE A 144 17.62 -44.35 7.96
CA PHE A 144 16.88 -45.55 8.38
C PHE A 144 16.64 -45.63 9.90
N GLU A 145 17.62 -45.23 10.71
CA GLU A 145 17.56 -45.26 12.17
C GLU A 145 16.49 -44.31 12.75
N TYR A 146 16.13 -43.24 12.03
CA TYR A 146 15.23 -42.19 12.49
C TYR A 146 13.88 -42.17 11.74
N ALA A 147 13.74 -42.93 10.65
CA ALA A 147 12.54 -42.99 9.83
C ALA A 147 11.28 -43.54 10.54
N THR A 148 11.44 -44.18 11.71
CA THR A 148 10.35 -44.85 12.45
C THR A 148 9.64 -43.98 13.49
N VAL A 149 10.05 -42.72 13.67
CA VAL A 149 9.63 -41.90 14.82
C VAL A 149 8.15 -41.47 14.75
N LEU A 150 7.49 -41.54 13.59
CA LEU A 150 6.18 -40.90 13.38
C LEU A 150 5.20 -41.82 12.64
N LYS A 151 4.21 -42.39 13.36
CA LYS A 151 3.17 -43.32 12.86
C LYS A 151 2.40 -42.83 11.63
N PHE A 152 2.33 -41.52 11.42
CA PHE A 152 1.60 -40.89 10.31
C PHE A 152 2.37 -40.91 8.97
N LEU A 153 3.68 -41.17 9.01
CA LEU A 153 4.53 -41.25 7.82
C LEU A 153 4.66 -42.71 7.37
N LYS A 154 4.30 -42.96 6.10
CA LYS A 154 4.47 -44.27 5.45
C LYS A 154 5.71 -44.23 4.55
N PRO A 155 6.60 -45.23 4.60
CA PRO A 155 7.73 -45.31 3.66
C PRO A 155 7.24 -45.35 2.21
N LEU A 156 7.81 -44.49 1.37
CA LEU A 156 7.57 -44.42 -0.07
C LEU A 156 8.66 -45.17 -0.84
N SER A 157 9.92 -44.74 -0.66
CA SER A 157 11.09 -45.26 -1.34
C SER A 157 12.27 -45.36 -0.37
N ARG A 158 13.25 -46.22 -0.67
CA ARG A 158 14.48 -46.40 0.13
C ARG A 158 15.70 -46.37 -0.77
N SER A 159 16.75 -45.67 -0.34
CA SER A 159 18.07 -45.73 -0.98
C SER A 159 19.02 -46.46 -0.04
N GLN A 160 19.45 -47.65 -0.44
CA GLN A 160 20.46 -48.42 0.31
C GLN A 160 21.85 -47.78 0.22
N ASP A 161 22.19 -47.16 -0.91
CA ASP A 161 23.51 -46.54 -1.13
C ASP A 161 23.77 -45.31 -0.24
N MET A 162 22.69 -44.65 0.18
CA MET A 162 22.72 -43.44 1.02
C MET A 162 22.17 -43.67 2.44
N ASP A 163 21.65 -44.87 2.73
CA ASP A 163 20.96 -45.22 3.99
C ASP A 163 19.75 -44.33 4.34
N LEU A 164 18.97 -43.95 3.33
CA LEU A 164 17.84 -43.01 3.46
C LEU A 164 16.49 -43.66 3.16
N VAL A 165 15.46 -43.20 3.87
CA VAL A 165 14.03 -43.44 3.56
C VAL A 165 13.39 -42.13 3.15
N LEU A 166 12.66 -42.17 2.04
CA LEU A 166 11.66 -41.17 1.72
C LEU A 166 10.32 -41.68 2.27
N SER A 167 9.70 -40.94 3.17
CA SER A 167 8.39 -41.25 3.75
C SER A 167 7.36 -40.17 3.38
N MET A 168 6.08 -40.51 3.42
CA MET A 168 4.99 -39.60 3.08
C MET A 168 3.84 -39.65 4.09
N CYS A 169 3.17 -38.51 4.26
CA CYS A 169 1.88 -38.39 4.92
C CYS A 169 0.90 -37.72 3.94
N LEU A 170 -0.17 -38.42 3.57
CA LEU A 170 -1.23 -37.85 2.73
C LEU A 170 -2.14 -36.96 3.57
N ARG A 171 -2.64 -35.87 2.98
CA ARG A 171 -3.62 -34.98 3.62
C ARG A 171 -4.82 -35.73 4.19
N SER A 172 -5.35 -36.70 3.44
CA SER A 172 -6.47 -37.56 3.84
C SER A 172 -6.20 -38.49 5.03
N THR A 173 -4.92 -38.66 5.43
CA THR A 173 -4.55 -39.42 6.63
C THR A 173 -4.80 -38.62 7.91
N VAL A 174 -4.83 -37.29 7.80
CA VAL A 174 -4.81 -36.36 8.94
C VAL A 174 -6.06 -35.49 8.97
N LEU A 175 -6.53 -35.07 7.81
CA LEU A 175 -7.76 -34.30 7.63
C LEU A 175 -8.76 -35.15 6.84
N PRO A 176 -10.02 -35.26 7.28
CA PRO A 176 -11.03 -36.01 6.55
C PRO A 176 -11.31 -35.38 5.18
N ALA A 177 -11.59 -36.23 4.19
CA ALA A 177 -12.01 -35.81 2.86
C ALA A 177 -13.52 -35.57 2.83
N MET A 178 -13.95 -34.48 2.22
CA MET A 178 -15.38 -34.22 2.00
C MET A 178 -15.86 -34.83 0.70
N THR A 179 -17.13 -35.22 0.70
CA THR A 179 -17.88 -35.59 -0.50
C THR A 179 -18.93 -34.52 -0.78
N ILE A 180 -19.25 -34.31 -2.05
CA ILE A 180 -20.19 -33.26 -2.48
C ILE A 180 -21.34 -33.92 -3.20
N LYS A 181 -22.56 -33.57 -2.82
CA LYS A 181 -23.78 -34.04 -3.45
C LYS A 181 -24.81 -32.92 -3.55
N GLN A 182 -25.83 -33.13 -4.37
CA GLN A 182 -26.97 -32.23 -4.44
C GLN A 182 -27.83 -32.38 -3.18
N ALA A 183 -28.29 -31.26 -2.62
CA ALA A 183 -29.14 -31.22 -1.43
C ALA A 183 -30.53 -31.80 -1.72
N ILE A 184 -31.08 -32.54 -0.76
CA ILE A 184 -32.48 -32.97 -0.76
C ILE A 184 -33.24 -32.35 0.41
N VAL A 185 -34.57 -32.24 0.32
CA VAL A 185 -35.37 -31.56 1.35
C VAL A 185 -35.18 -32.18 2.75
N LYS A 186 -34.87 -33.48 2.84
CA LYS A 186 -34.56 -34.17 4.09
C LYS A 186 -33.30 -33.67 4.79
N ASP A 187 -32.38 -33.04 4.06
CA ASP A 187 -31.13 -32.49 4.61
C ASP A 187 -31.38 -31.21 5.43
N TYR A 188 -32.60 -30.66 5.41
CA TYR A 188 -32.94 -29.39 6.07
C TYR A 188 -32.53 -29.35 7.56
N ASP A 189 -32.86 -30.38 8.33
CA ASP A 189 -32.62 -30.40 9.78
C ASP A 189 -31.11 -30.39 10.11
N ASP A 190 -30.30 -31.06 9.28
CA ASP A 190 -28.85 -31.14 9.44
C ASP A 190 -28.13 -29.87 8.95
N LEU A 191 -28.69 -29.18 7.96
CA LEU A 191 -28.12 -27.94 7.42
C LEU A 191 -28.45 -26.70 8.25
N PHE A 192 -29.56 -26.71 8.99
CA PHE A 192 -30.02 -25.53 9.72
C PHE A 192 -28.98 -25.03 10.74
N PRO A 193 -28.37 -25.89 11.56
CA PRO A 193 -27.30 -25.49 12.47
C PRO A 193 -26.07 -24.90 11.76
N VAL A 194 -25.74 -25.38 10.56
CA VAL A 194 -24.58 -24.90 9.78
C VAL A 194 -24.80 -23.47 9.31
N VAL A 195 -25.98 -23.18 8.76
CA VAL A 195 -26.35 -21.83 8.30
C VAL A 195 -26.54 -20.88 9.49
N ASP A 196 -27.22 -21.32 10.55
CA ASP A 196 -27.46 -20.53 11.75
C ASP A 196 -26.13 -20.13 12.44
N ASN A 197 -25.16 -21.05 12.52
CA ASN A 197 -23.82 -20.73 13.02
C ASN A 197 -23.13 -19.67 12.15
N ALA A 198 -23.19 -19.81 10.82
CA ALA A 198 -22.60 -18.83 9.90
C ALA A 198 -23.26 -17.45 10.01
N GLN A 199 -24.58 -17.39 10.18
CA GLN A 199 -25.35 -16.16 10.37
C GLN A 199 -25.05 -15.47 11.70
N LYS A 200 -24.94 -16.23 12.80
CA LYS A 200 -24.55 -15.70 14.12
C LYS A 200 -23.17 -15.04 14.10
N LYS A 201 -22.27 -15.53 13.24
CA LYS A 201 -20.94 -14.94 13.02
C LYS A 201 -20.92 -13.80 12.02
N SER A 202 -22.08 -13.39 11.50
CA SER A 202 -22.20 -12.37 10.46
C SER A 202 -21.37 -12.70 9.21
N SER A 203 -21.28 -13.98 8.84
CA SER A 203 -20.60 -14.38 7.61
C SER A 203 -21.33 -13.76 6.39
N PRO A 204 -20.62 -13.08 5.49
CA PRO A 204 -21.24 -12.28 4.42
C PRO A 204 -22.10 -13.09 3.43
N LEU A 205 -21.82 -14.38 3.27
CA LEU A 205 -22.55 -15.29 2.37
C LEU A 205 -23.44 -16.29 3.11
N SER A 206 -23.80 -15.99 4.36
CA SER A 206 -24.72 -16.82 5.16
C SER A 206 -26.19 -16.42 5.01
N ASN A 207 -26.46 -15.26 4.42
CA ASN A 207 -27.81 -14.82 4.13
C ASN A 207 -28.42 -15.66 3.02
N LEU A 208 -29.64 -16.17 3.26
CA LEU A 208 -30.38 -16.90 2.25
C LEU A 208 -30.74 -15.97 1.08
N PRO A 209 -30.64 -16.45 -0.17
CA PRO A 209 -30.95 -15.63 -1.35
C PRO A 209 -32.42 -15.21 -1.34
N ASN A 210 -32.73 -14.05 -1.95
CA ASN A 210 -34.10 -13.52 -1.99
C ASN A 210 -35.12 -14.49 -2.62
N SER A 211 -34.67 -15.37 -3.52
CA SER A 211 -35.49 -16.45 -4.11
C SER A 211 -36.03 -17.43 -3.06
N ALA A 212 -35.35 -17.57 -1.92
CA ALA A 212 -35.77 -18.39 -0.80
C ALA A 212 -36.82 -17.70 0.10
N TYR A 213 -37.15 -16.43 -0.16
CA TYR A 213 -38.01 -15.57 0.67
C TYR A 213 -37.62 -15.61 2.16
N PRO A 214 -36.41 -15.13 2.53
CA PRO A 214 -35.79 -15.36 3.85
C PRO A 214 -36.63 -14.93 5.05
N LEU A 215 -37.56 -13.99 4.87
CA LEU A 215 -38.46 -13.49 5.91
C LEU A 215 -39.57 -14.47 6.31
N TYR A 216 -39.79 -15.54 5.54
CA TYR A 216 -40.84 -16.52 5.81
C TYR A 216 -40.25 -17.82 6.40
N PRO A 217 -41.01 -18.55 7.23
CA PRO A 217 -40.57 -19.83 7.80
C PRO A 217 -40.16 -20.84 6.72
N PHE A 218 -39.24 -21.75 7.07
CA PHE A 218 -38.73 -22.81 6.20
C PHE A 218 -38.10 -22.32 4.88
N ALA A 219 -37.53 -21.11 4.87
CA ALA A 219 -36.86 -20.54 3.70
C ALA A 219 -35.79 -21.45 3.10
N MET A 220 -34.97 -22.10 3.92
CA MET A 220 -33.94 -23.03 3.44
C MET A 220 -34.54 -24.29 2.79
N ALA A 221 -35.61 -24.87 3.36
CA ALA A 221 -36.30 -26.00 2.74
C ALA A 221 -36.91 -25.62 1.38
N ARG A 222 -37.44 -24.39 1.25
CA ARG A 222 -37.91 -23.86 -0.04
C ARG A 222 -36.78 -23.65 -1.03
N LEU A 223 -35.62 -23.16 -0.60
CA LEU A 223 -34.44 -23.03 -1.46
C LEU A 223 -34.02 -24.39 -2.04
N ILE A 224 -34.00 -25.43 -1.20
CA ILE A 224 -33.68 -26.80 -1.61
C ILE A 224 -34.79 -27.37 -2.52
N ALA A 225 -36.06 -27.08 -2.25
CA ALA A 225 -37.18 -27.56 -3.06
C ALA A 225 -37.29 -26.84 -4.42
N ALA A 226 -36.80 -25.61 -4.53
CA ALA A 226 -36.88 -24.77 -5.73
C ALA A 226 -35.69 -24.95 -6.70
N GLN A 227 -34.88 -26.00 -6.52
CA GLN A 227 -33.77 -26.31 -7.43
C GLN A 227 -34.27 -26.63 -8.85
N ASP A 228 -33.57 -26.13 -9.86
CA ASP A 228 -33.85 -26.33 -11.28
C ASP A 228 -32.55 -26.44 -12.10
N ALA A 229 -32.63 -26.35 -13.44
CA ALA A 229 -31.44 -26.40 -14.30
C ALA A 229 -30.49 -25.19 -14.11
N GLU A 230 -30.99 -24.09 -13.57
CA GLU A 230 -30.26 -22.84 -13.41
C GLU A 230 -29.84 -22.59 -11.95
N ASN A 231 -30.55 -23.14 -10.97
CA ASN A 231 -30.33 -22.92 -9.54
C ASN A 231 -30.19 -24.26 -8.84
N LYS A 232 -29.04 -24.48 -8.20
CA LYS A 232 -28.77 -25.73 -7.49
C LYS A 232 -28.28 -25.46 -6.08
N VAL A 233 -28.48 -26.43 -5.20
CA VAL A 233 -27.98 -26.41 -3.83
C VAL A 233 -27.11 -27.65 -3.63
N LEU A 234 -25.85 -27.44 -3.29
CA LEU A 234 -24.88 -28.49 -3.01
C LEU A 234 -24.63 -28.55 -1.51
N VAL A 235 -24.36 -29.76 -1.01
CA VAL A 235 -23.96 -29.99 0.38
C VAL A 235 -22.63 -30.72 0.41
N ALA A 236 -21.83 -30.41 1.43
CA ALA A 236 -20.60 -31.12 1.72
C ALA A 236 -20.80 -32.06 2.92
N GLU A 237 -20.38 -33.31 2.77
CA GLU A 237 -20.55 -34.39 3.74
C GLU A 237 -19.18 -34.98 4.13
N VAL A 238 -18.96 -35.13 5.44
CA VAL A 238 -17.81 -35.84 6.03
C VAL A 238 -18.37 -36.81 7.06
N ASP A 239 -17.97 -38.09 6.98
CA ASP A 239 -18.40 -39.14 7.91
C ASP A 239 -19.92 -39.17 8.15
N HIS A 240 -20.71 -39.02 7.07
CA HIS A 240 -22.18 -38.97 7.09
C HIS A 240 -22.82 -37.76 7.75
N LYS A 241 -22.03 -36.75 8.13
CA LYS A 241 -22.51 -35.48 8.68
C LYS A 241 -22.40 -34.39 7.62
N LEU A 242 -23.47 -33.61 7.46
CA LEU A 242 -23.42 -32.41 6.62
C LEU A 242 -22.64 -31.31 7.35
N ILE A 243 -21.61 -30.81 6.68
CA ILE A 243 -20.67 -29.83 7.24
C ILE A 243 -20.74 -28.48 6.52
N GLY A 244 -21.40 -28.43 5.35
CA GLY A 244 -21.48 -27.22 4.53
C GLY A 244 -22.62 -27.24 3.51
N VAL A 245 -23.04 -26.06 3.09
CA VAL A 245 -24.05 -25.83 2.05
C VAL A 245 -23.61 -24.69 1.13
N MET A 246 -23.87 -24.86 -0.16
CA MET A 246 -23.59 -23.88 -1.20
C MET A 246 -24.80 -23.75 -2.14
N SER A 247 -25.25 -22.53 -2.42
CA SER A 247 -26.28 -22.28 -3.43
C SER A 247 -25.67 -21.61 -4.66
N LEU A 248 -25.96 -22.17 -5.82
CA LEU A 248 -25.43 -21.79 -7.12
C LEU A 248 -26.53 -21.23 -8.00
N THR A 249 -26.22 -20.20 -8.79
CA THR A 249 -27.09 -19.73 -9.87
C THR A 249 -26.34 -19.52 -11.18
N ASN A 250 -26.98 -19.92 -12.27
CA ASN A 250 -26.53 -19.72 -13.64
C ASN A 250 -27.15 -18.43 -14.24
N LYS A 251 -28.02 -17.75 -13.51
CA LYS A 251 -28.64 -16.46 -13.89
C LYS A 251 -27.69 -15.31 -13.55
N LEU A 252 -26.76 -15.03 -14.44
CA LEU A 252 -25.82 -13.92 -14.27
C LEU A 252 -26.42 -12.60 -14.80
N ASP A 253 -26.19 -11.51 -14.07
CA ASP A 253 -26.61 -10.17 -14.49
C ASP A 253 -25.63 -9.58 -15.53
N PHE A 254 -26.12 -9.37 -16.75
CA PHE A 254 -25.36 -8.85 -17.89
C PHE A 254 -24.63 -7.52 -17.62
N LYS A 255 -25.16 -6.65 -16.74
CA LYS A 255 -24.53 -5.36 -16.43
C LYS A 255 -23.22 -5.50 -15.65
N ILE A 256 -23.08 -6.58 -14.88
CA ILE A 256 -21.89 -6.87 -14.06
C ILE A 256 -20.75 -7.38 -14.93
N LEU A 257 -21.07 -8.06 -16.04
CA LEU A 257 -20.08 -8.75 -16.85
C LEU A 257 -19.41 -7.83 -17.88
N SER A 258 -20.07 -6.72 -18.25
CA SER A 258 -19.43 -5.67 -19.06
C SER A 258 -18.22 -5.02 -18.37
N SER A 259 -18.16 -5.04 -17.03
CA SER A 259 -17.00 -4.52 -16.28
C SER A 259 -15.81 -5.50 -16.27
N ILE A 260 -16.06 -6.81 -16.36
CA ILE A 260 -15.02 -7.87 -16.43
C ILE A 260 -14.15 -7.70 -17.69
N ARG A 261 -14.75 -7.23 -18.79
CA ARG A 261 -14.05 -7.08 -20.08
C ARG A 261 -12.99 -5.98 -20.07
N GLN A 262 -13.05 -4.99 -19.18
CA GLN A 262 -12.08 -3.89 -19.16
C GLN A 262 -10.77 -4.20 -18.40
N ASP A 263 -10.77 -5.12 -17.43
CA ASP A 263 -9.59 -5.36 -16.57
C ASP A 263 -9.09 -6.82 -16.50
N ALA A 264 -9.81 -7.85 -16.99
CA ALA A 264 -9.44 -9.25 -16.67
C ALA A 264 -9.34 -10.29 -17.81
N LEU A 265 -9.79 -10.03 -19.04
CA LEU A 265 -9.88 -11.09 -20.09
C LEU A 265 -9.28 -10.75 -21.46
N LEU A 266 -8.76 -9.54 -21.66
CA LEU A 266 -8.48 -9.00 -23.00
C LEU A 266 -7.31 -9.61 -23.80
N ASP A 267 -6.66 -10.70 -23.37
CA ASP A 267 -5.61 -11.36 -24.19
C ASP A 267 -5.60 -12.90 -24.15
N SER A 268 -6.70 -13.53 -23.71
CA SER A 268 -6.77 -14.99 -23.53
C SER A 268 -7.33 -15.78 -24.72
N ALA A 269 -7.37 -15.21 -25.94
CA ALA A 269 -7.60 -16.03 -27.12
C ALA A 269 -6.40 -16.98 -27.31
N PRO A 270 -6.60 -18.30 -27.46
CA PRO A 270 -5.52 -19.23 -27.74
C PRO A 270 -4.84 -18.84 -29.06
N ILE A 271 -3.52 -19.05 -29.14
CA ILE A 271 -2.75 -18.94 -30.38
C ILE A 271 -3.21 -20.10 -31.27
N GLU A 272 -4.24 -19.91 -32.08
CA GLU A 272 -4.46 -20.78 -33.22
C GLU A 272 -3.34 -20.50 -34.23
N VAL A 273 -2.35 -21.39 -34.25
CA VAL A 273 -1.37 -21.45 -35.31
C VAL A 273 -2.14 -21.82 -36.58
N GLY A 274 -2.52 -20.80 -37.36
CA GLY A 274 -3.14 -20.99 -38.66
C GLY A 274 -2.21 -21.84 -39.51
N GLN A 275 -2.65 -23.05 -39.84
CA GLN A 275 -2.08 -23.79 -40.96
C GLN A 275 -2.51 -23.05 -42.23
N ASP A 276 -1.53 -22.64 -43.02
CA ASP A 276 -1.73 -22.07 -44.35
C ASP A 276 -2.58 -23.02 -45.20
N VAL A 277 -3.83 -22.66 -45.44
CA VAL A 277 -4.63 -23.23 -46.53
C VAL A 277 -4.53 -22.23 -47.68
N GLU A 278 -3.73 -22.61 -48.67
CA GLU A 278 -3.70 -22.00 -49.99
C GLU A 278 -5.10 -22.05 -50.59
N ASP A 279 -5.69 -20.90 -50.93
CA ASP A 279 -6.77 -20.86 -51.92
C ASP A 279 -6.59 -19.69 -52.88
N THR A 280 -5.92 -20.06 -53.96
CA THR A 280 -6.00 -19.62 -55.36
C THR A 280 -6.80 -18.37 -55.71
N ASN A 281 -6.05 -17.43 -56.32
CA ASN A 281 -6.53 -16.36 -57.18
C ASN A 281 -7.50 -16.87 -58.26
N THR A 282 -8.64 -16.21 -58.41
CA THR A 282 -9.25 -15.98 -59.73
C THR A 282 -9.63 -14.51 -59.88
N MET A 283 -8.86 -13.82 -60.72
CA MET A 283 -9.21 -12.52 -61.27
C MET A 283 -10.32 -12.71 -62.31
N LYS A 284 -11.42 -11.95 -62.18
CA LYS A 284 -12.18 -11.45 -63.32
C LYS A 284 -12.48 -9.98 -63.10
N GLN A 285 -11.95 -9.17 -64.02
CA GLN A 285 -12.33 -7.79 -64.27
C GLN A 285 -13.79 -7.78 -64.77
N ASP A 286 -14.58 -6.82 -64.33
CA ASP A 286 -15.19 -5.86 -65.26
C ASP A 286 -15.81 -4.66 -64.53
N SER A 287 -16.01 -3.64 -65.34
CA SER A 287 -16.07 -2.20 -65.15
C SER A 287 -17.33 -1.61 -64.51
N ASP A 288 -17.11 -0.38 -64.04
CA ASP A 288 -18.00 0.79 -64.04
C ASP A 288 -18.81 1.16 -62.79
N MET A 289 -18.49 2.40 -62.37
CA MET A 289 -19.00 3.23 -61.30
C MET A 289 -20.52 3.33 -61.22
N GLN A 290 -21.09 3.08 -60.04
CA GLN A 290 -22.11 3.95 -59.42
C GLN A 290 -21.90 4.02 -57.90
N ASN A 291 -22.06 5.23 -57.37
CA ASN A 291 -21.91 5.62 -55.97
C ASN A 291 -22.92 4.90 -55.05
N ASP A 292 -22.45 4.33 -53.94
CA ASP A 292 -23.28 4.09 -52.76
C ASP A 292 -22.53 4.47 -51.47
N GLU A 293 -22.80 5.68 -50.99
CA GLU A 293 -22.52 6.13 -49.63
C GLU A 293 -23.41 5.36 -48.64
N ASN A 294 -23.09 4.10 -48.31
CA ASN A 294 -23.72 3.38 -47.19
C ASN A 294 -22.84 2.31 -46.49
N GLY A 295 -21.53 2.26 -46.76
CA GLY A 295 -20.65 1.19 -46.26
C GLY A 295 -20.08 1.35 -44.84
N PHE A 296 -20.36 2.45 -44.12
CA PHE A 296 -19.69 2.75 -42.84
C PHE A 296 -20.50 2.37 -41.58
N THR A 297 -21.79 2.03 -41.73
CA THR A 297 -22.69 1.64 -40.61
C THR A 297 -22.75 0.12 -40.40
N ASP A 298 -22.56 -0.70 -41.45
CA ASP A 298 -22.69 -2.16 -41.34
C ASP A 298 -21.48 -2.87 -40.70
N LYS A 299 -20.26 -2.32 -40.82
CA LYS A 299 -19.08 -2.89 -40.15
C LYS A 299 -19.06 -2.67 -38.64
N ARG A 300 -19.68 -1.60 -38.14
CA ARG A 300 -19.84 -1.37 -36.68
C ARG A 300 -20.93 -2.28 -36.12
N ASN A 301 -22.05 -2.46 -36.83
CA ASN A 301 -23.13 -3.32 -36.39
C ASN A 301 -22.78 -4.82 -36.42
N SER A 302 -21.95 -5.27 -37.38
CA SER A 302 -21.46 -6.66 -37.41
C SER A 302 -20.44 -6.96 -36.31
N ALA A 303 -19.54 -6.02 -36.02
CA ALA A 303 -18.60 -6.13 -34.90
C ALA A 303 -19.32 -6.15 -33.54
N PHE A 304 -20.37 -5.32 -33.37
CA PHE A 304 -21.20 -5.31 -32.15
C PHE A 304 -22.04 -6.58 -31.99
N LYS A 305 -22.67 -7.11 -33.06
CA LYS A 305 -23.43 -8.37 -32.99
C LYS A 305 -22.54 -9.59 -32.73
N ASN A 306 -21.36 -9.66 -33.35
CA ASN A 306 -20.38 -10.72 -33.08
C ASN A 306 -19.83 -10.63 -31.64
N HIS A 307 -19.77 -9.42 -31.08
CA HIS A 307 -19.31 -9.17 -29.71
C HIS A 307 -20.35 -9.59 -28.66
N GLU A 308 -21.64 -9.29 -28.87
CA GLU A 308 -22.71 -9.77 -27.98
C GLU A 308 -22.81 -11.30 -28.00
N ALA A 309 -22.65 -11.93 -29.16
CA ALA A 309 -22.67 -13.39 -29.30
C ALA A 309 -21.48 -14.06 -28.57
N TYR A 310 -20.27 -13.50 -28.65
CA TYR A 310 -19.11 -14.01 -27.92
C TYR A 310 -19.26 -13.84 -26.41
N VAL A 311 -19.71 -12.67 -25.94
CA VAL A 311 -20.00 -12.43 -24.52
C VAL A 311 -21.06 -13.43 -24.03
N GLN A 312 -22.16 -13.61 -24.75
CA GLN A 312 -23.17 -14.61 -24.40
C GLN A 312 -22.61 -16.05 -24.34
N SER A 313 -21.63 -16.40 -25.20
CA SER A 313 -21.00 -17.73 -25.20
C SER A 313 -20.12 -17.98 -23.97
N SER A 314 -19.33 -16.98 -23.54
CA SER A 314 -18.48 -17.08 -22.33
C SER A 314 -19.31 -17.12 -21.04
N LEU A 315 -20.49 -16.50 -21.03
CA LEU A 315 -21.40 -16.46 -19.87
C LEU A 315 -22.11 -17.78 -19.60
N ARG A 316 -22.30 -18.61 -20.62
CA ARG A 316 -22.81 -19.97 -20.42
C ARG A 316 -21.83 -20.85 -19.64
N ASN A 317 -20.55 -20.46 -19.59
CA ASN A 317 -19.46 -21.19 -18.94
C ASN A 317 -19.13 -20.68 -17.52
N ALA A 318 -20.04 -19.89 -16.92
CA ALA A 318 -19.86 -19.33 -15.58
C ALA A 318 -21.09 -19.57 -14.68
N PHE A 319 -20.88 -19.67 -13.36
CA PHE A 319 -21.95 -19.65 -12.36
C PHE A 319 -21.57 -18.73 -11.19
N GLU A 320 -22.57 -18.31 -10.42
CA GLU A 320 -22.38 -17.50 -9.22
C GLU A 320 -22.76 -18.26 -7.95
N ILE A 321 -21.94 -18.12 -6.91
CA ILE A 321 -22.24 -18.58 -5.55
C ILE A 321 -23.04 -17.49 -4.82
N THR A 322 -24.27 -17.81 -4.41
CA THR A 322 -25.18 -16.88 -3.71
C THR A 322 -25.30 -17.15 -2.20
N LEU A 323 -24.98 -18.38 -1.78
CA LEU A 323 -24.90 -18.80 -0.38
C LEU A 323 -23.66 -19.70 -0.25
N PHE A 324 -22.85 -19.47 0.79
CA PHE A 324 -21.72 -20.34 1.14
C PHE A 324 -21.59 -20.42 2.66
N CYS A 325 -21.87 -21.59 3.21
CA CYS A 325 -21.70 -21.87 4.64
C CYS A 325 -20.90 -23.16 4.81
N LEU A 326 -19.92 -23.14 5.71
CA LEU A 326 -19.11 -24.28 6.07
C LEU A 326 -18.80 -24.18 7.56
N LEU A 327 -18.86 -25.30 8.29
CA LEU A 327 -18.46 -25.33 9.70
C LEU A 327 -16.98 -24.94 9.84
N ASP A 328 -16.66 -24.14 10.86
CA ASP A 328 -15.34 -23.50 10.98
C ASP A 328 -14.19 -24.51 11.06
N GLU A 329 -14.44 -25.67 11.67
CA GLU A 329 -13.44 -26.73 11.80
C GLU A 329 -12.97 -27.26 10.44
N PHE A 330 -13.81 -27.12 9.40
CA PHE A 330 -13.59 -27.53 8.01
C PHE A 330 -13.30 -26.35 7.06
N SER A 331 -13.10 -25.12 7.52
CA SER A 331 -12.84 -23.96 6.64
C SER A 331 -11.70 -24.18 5.62
N TYR A 332 -10.72 -25.02 5.99
CA TYR A 332 -9.57 -25.40 5.16
C TYR A 332 -9.91 -26.16 3.86
N SER A 333 -11.10 -26.74 3.75
CA SER A 333 -11.57 -27.48 2.56
C SER A 333 -12.56 -26.68 1.72
N ALA A 334 -12.70 -25.36 1.98
CA ALA A 334 -13.53 -24.49 1.16
C ALA A 334 -13.16 -24.53 -0.33
N LEU A 335 -11.87 -24.61 -0.66
CA LEU A 335 -11.41 -24.78 -2.04
C LEU A 335 -11.82 -26.11 -2.65
N ASP A 336 -11.81 -27.20 -1.87
CA ASP A 336 -12.25 -28.51 -2.33
C ASP A 336 -13.76 -28.47 -2.65
N PHE A 337 -14.55 -27.75 -1.84
CA PHE A 337 -15.97 -27.53 -2.09
C PHE A 337 -16.23 -26.73 -3.37
N ILE A 338 -15.45 -25.67 -3.62
CA ILE A 338 -15.53 -24.84 -4.83
C ILE A 338 -15.08 -25.63 -6.08
N ALA A 339 -13.98 -26.37 -5.98
CA ALA A 339 -13.48 -27.22 -7.07
C ALA A 339 -14.51 -28.30 -7.44
N GLY A 340 -15.15 -28.90 -6.45
CA GLY A 340 -16.24 -29.84 -6.67
C GLY A 340 -17.48 -29.20 -7.27
N ALA A 341 -17.82 -27.97 -6.91
CA ALA A 341 -18.91 -27.21 -7.55
C ALA A 341 -18.63 -26.93 -9.05
N LEU A 342 -17.39 -26.52 -9.39
CA LEU A 342 -16.95 -26.35 -10.78
C LEU A 342 -17.08 -27.66 -11.58
N ALA A 343 -16.62 -28.77 -11.01
CA ALA A 343 -16.74 -30.08 -11.63
C ALA A 343 -18.20 -30.55 -11.77
N PHE A 344 -19.05 -30.25 -10.78
CA PHE A 344 -20.47 -30.61 -10.77
C PHE A 344 -21.29 -29.84 -11.83
N GLU A 345 -21.03 -28.53 -11.98
CA GLU A 345 -21.67 -27.72 -13.03
C GLU A 345 -21.08 -27.95 -14.42
N GLY A 346 -19.86 -28.48 -14.52
CA GLY A 346 -19.13 -28.61 -15.79
C GLY A 346 -18.79 -27.26 -16.41
N LYS A 347 -18.51 -26.25 -15.56
CA LYS A 347 -18.23 -24.86 -15.94
C LYS A 347 -16.83 -24.45 -15.53
N GLU A 348 -16.23 -23.54 -16.29
CA GLU A 348 -14.85 -23.11 -16.06
C GLU A 348 -14.74 -21.92 -15.10
N TYR A 349 -15.78 -21.09 -14.94
CA TYR A 349 -15.73 -19.89 -14.12
C TYR A 349 -16.69 -19.94 -12.94
N CYS A 350 -16.20 -19.53 -11.77
CA CYS A 350 -16.99 -19.33 -10.56
C CYS A 350 -16.89 -17.87 -10.12
N ILE A 351 -18.04 -17.24 -9.90
CA ILE A 351 -18.19 -15.83 -9.53
C ILE A 351 -18.72 -15.72 -8.09
N MET A 352 -18.22 -14.75 -7.34
CA MET A 352 -18.68 -14.44 -5.99
C MET A 352 -18.79 -12.94 -5.77
N ARG A 353 -19.88 -12.48 -5.15
CA ARG A 353 -20.15 -11.07 -4.83
C ARG A 353 -20.08 -10.82 -3.33
N MET A 354 -19.40 -9.76 -2.91
CA MET A 354 -19.11 -9.50 -1.49
C MET A 354 -19.29 -8.03 -1.11
N PRO A 355 -19.90 -7.69 0.05
CA PRO A 355 -19.96 -6.30 0.52
C PRO A 355 -18.57 -5.74 0.87
N HIS A 356 -18.34 -4.45 0.61
CA HIS A 356 -17.06 -3.77 0.91
C HIS A 356 -16.70 -3.73 2.40
N ASN A 357 -17.70 -3.65 3.28
CA ASN A 357 -17.52 -3.53 4.72
C ASN A 357 -17.50 -4.88 5.46
N SER A 358 -17.51 -6.00 4.73
CA SER A 358 -17.48 -7.34 5.34
C SER A 358 -16.07 -7.92 5.35
N PRO A 359 -15.70 -8.73 6.38
CA PRO A 359 -14.47 -9.50 6.35
C PRO A 359 -14.52 -10.50 5.20
N ALA A 360 -13.49 -10.50 4.36
CA ALA A 360 -13.35 -11.48 3.29
C ALA A 360 -13.06 -12.86 3.89
N PRO A 361 -13.83 -13.91 3.56
CA PRO A 361 -13.47 -15.28 3.93
C PRO A 361 -12.06 -15.63 3.45
N GLU A 362 -11.33 -16.41 4.25
CA GLU A 362 -9.91 -16.73 3.97
C GLU A 362 -9.70 -17.33 2.57
N PHE A 363 -10.63 -18.16 2.07
CA PHE A 363 -10.53 -18.79 0.75
C PHE A 363 -10.64 -17.79 -0.43
N LEU A 364 -11.12 -16.57 -0.21
CA LEU A 364 -11.14 -15.55 -1.28
C LEU A 364 -9.74 -15.11 -1.70
N GLN A 365 -8.71 -15.41 -0.90
CA GLN A 365 -7.31 -15.20 -1.27
C GLN A 365 -6.84 -16.03 -2.48
N TYR A 366 -7.70 -16.92 -2.99
CA TYR A 366 -7.47 -17.72 -4.20
C TYR A 366 -8.32 -17.27 -5.39
N PHE A 367 -9.15 -16.24 -5.21
CA PHE A 367 -9.91 -15.60 -6.26
C PHE A 367 -9.18 -14.35 -6.74
N THR A 368 -9.39 -14.01 -8.01
CA THR A 368 -8.99 -12.73 -8.58
C THR A 368 -10.07 -11.70 -8.26
N LEU A 369 -9.71 -10.64 -7.54
CA LEU A 369 -10.58 -9.48 -7.34
C LEU A 369 -10.61 -8.66 -8.65
N VAL A 370 -11.78 -8.46 -9.22
CA VAL A 370 -11.95 -7.61 -10.40
C VAL A 370 -11.97 -6.16 -9.95
N LYS A 371 -10.90 -5.42 -10.26
CA LYS A 371 -10.89 -3.97 -10.10
C LYS A 371 -11.67 -3.33 -11.24
N CYS A 372 -12.49 -2.34 -10.94
CA CYS A 372 -13.14 -1.53 -11.97
C CYS A 372 -12.29 -0.29 -12.23
N LYS A 373 -11.57 -0.22 -13.35
CA LYS A 373 -11.01 1.05 -13.81
C LYS A 373 -12.12 1.99 -14.28
N GLY A 374 -12.14 3.19 -13.71
CA GLY A 374 -13.21 4.16 -13.92
C GLY A 374 -13.33 4.66 -15.35
N GLN A 375 -14.44 4.32 -16.02
CA GLN A 375 -15.08 5.12 -17.08
C GLN A 375 -16.51 4.62 -17.42
N MET A 376 -17.23 3.97 -16.49
CA MET A 376 -18.65 3.69 -16.69
C MET A 376 -19.48 4.66 -15.87
N GLU A 377 -20.00 5.69 -16.55
CA GLU A 377 -20.67 6.86 -15.95
C GLU A 377 -22.07 6.58 -15.40
N ASN A 378 -22.59 5.34 -15.42
CA ASN A 378 -23.98 5.07 -15.05
C ASN A 378 -24.18 3.67 -14.45
N ILE A 379 -23.55 3.34 -13.31
CA ILE A 379 -23.94 2.14 -12.58
C ILE A 379 -24.00 2.37 -11.07
N ALA A 380 -25.03 3.10 -10.64
CA ALA A 380 -25.37 3.27 -9.23
C ALA A 380 -25.69 1.95 -8.48
N GLU A 381 -25.84 0.81 -9.20
CA GLU A 381 -26.18 -0.50 -8.60
C GLU A 381 -25.00 -1.49 -8.53
N VAL A 382 -23.94 -1.32 -9.34
CA VAL A 382 -22.76 -2.22 -9.34
C VAL A 382 -21.70 -1.78 -8.33
N ASP A 383 -21.79 -0.54 -7.86
CA ASP A 383 -20.81 0.13 -6.97
C ASP A 383 -20.93 -0.26 -5.48
N HIS A 384 -21.68 -1.33 -5.17
CA HIS A 384 -21.97 -1.75 -3.79
C HIS A 384 -21.36 -3.08 -3.38
N MET A 385 -20.91 -3.90 -4.34
CA MET A 385 -20.35 -5.22 -4.07
C MET A 385 -19.06 -5.45 -4.86
N LEU A 386 -18.07 -6.04 -4.20
CA LEU A 386 -16.86 -6.56 -4.81
C LEU A 386 -17.17 -7.80 -5.64
N LEU A 387 -16.44 -7.96 -6.75
CA LEU A 387 -16.55 -9.09 -7.65
C LEU A 387 -15.28 -9.93 -7.61
N TYR A 388 -15.43 -11.18 -7.21
CA TYR A 388 -14.36 -12.18 -7.16
C TYR A 388 -14.61 -13.24 -8.23
N ILE A 389 -13.55 -13.62 -8.96
CA ILE A 389 -13.62 -14.63 -10.02
C ILE A 389 -12.51 -15.65 -9.81
N ILE A 390 -12.84 -16.93 -10.00
CA ILE A 390 -11.86 -18.01 -10.10
C ILE A 390 -12.13 -18.85 -11.35
N HIS A 391 -11.06 -19.26 -12.01
CA HIS A 391 -11.09 -20.11 -13.21
C HIS A 391 -10.64 -21.54 -12.84
N GLN A 392 -11.29 -22.56 -13.39
CA GLN A 392 -10.97 -23.98 -13.14
C GLN A 392 -9.49 -24.32 -13.41
N LYS A 393 -8.92 -23.93 -14.56
CA LYS A 393 -7.49 -24.05 -14.86
C LYS A 393 -6.56 -23.44 -13.80
N SER A 394 -6.96 -22.38 -13.09
CA SER A 394 -6.12 -21.83 -12.04
C SER A 394 -6.06 -22.72 -10.80
N LEU A 395 -7.00 -23.67 -10.65
CA LEU A 395 -6.97 -24.73 -9.64
C LEU A 395 -6.28 -26.02 -10.12
N ALA A 396 -5.85 -26.08 -11.39
CA ALA A 396 -5.21 -27.28 -11.93
C ALA A 396 -3.76 -27.42 -11.41
N ASN A 397 -3.36 -28.67 -11.13
CA ASN A 397 -2.03 -29.03 -10.65
C ASN A 397 -1.02 -29.20 -11.81
N SER A 398 -0.95 -28.22 -12.69
CA SER A 398 -0.09 -28.25 -13.88
C SER A 398 0.74 -26.98 -14.02
N PHE A 399 0.99 -26.29 -12.90
CA PHE A 399 1.79 -25.06 -12.88
C PHE A 399 3.27 -25.39 -12.73
N GLU A 400 4.06 -25.01 -13.72
CA GLU A 400 5.51 -25.23 -13.74
C GLU A 400 6.27 -23.93 -14.00
N VAL A 401 7.46 -23.82 -13.42
CA VAL A 401 8.36 -22.69 -13.62
C VAL A 401 9.73 -23.20 -14.01
N ARG A 402 10.33 -22.57 -15.01
CA ARG A 402 11.65 -22.95 -15.51
C ARG A 402 12.38 -21.76 -16.11
N ALA A 403 13.70 -21.90 -16.28
CA ALA A 403 14.48 -20.96 -17.07
C ALA A 403 13.93 -20.88 -18.50
N ALA A 404 13.86 -19.65 -19.04
CA ALA A 404 13.44 -19.39 -20.41
C ALA A 404 14.42 -20.03 -21.40
N ARG A 405 13.87 -20.67 -22.44
CA ARG A 405 14.62 -21.30 -23.55
C ARG A 405 14.53 -20.40 -24.79
N PRO A 406 15.48 -20.51 -25.73
CA PRO A 406 15.43 -19.74 -26.98
C PRO A 406 14.12 -19.92 -27.77
N GLN A 407 13.48 -21.10 -27.68
CA GLN A 407 12.20 -21.39 -28.35
C GLN A 407 11.02 -20.61 -27.77
N ASP A 408 11.07 -20.27 -26.47
CA ASP A 408 10.01 -19.52 -25.79
C ASP A 408 9.94 -18.08 -26.29
N MET A 409 11.02 -17.56 -26.90
CA MET A 409 11.17 -16.16 -27.27
C MET A 409 10.10 -15.65 -28.22
N ASN A 410 9.63 -16.48 -29.16
CA ASN A 410 8.57 -16.07 -30.08
C ASN A 410 7.24 -15.87 -29.36
N ILE A 411 6.92 -16.79 -28.43
CA ILE A 411 5.72 -16.72 -27.61
C ILE A 411 5.83 -15.53 -26.66
N VAL A 412 6.95 -15.38 -25.95
CA VAL A 412 7.22 -14.27 -25.04
C VAL A 412 7.18 -12.92 -25.77
N ARG A 413 7.72 -12.80 -26.99
CA ARG A 413 7.70 -11.55 -27.76
C ARG A 413 6.27 -11.18 -28.18
N SER A 414 5.53 -12.11 -28.78
CA SER A 414 4.11 -11.88 -29.14
C SER A 414 3.27 -11.53 -27.90
N PHE A 415 3.63 -12.08 -26.74
CA PHE A 415 3.00 -11.81 -25.47
C PHE A 415 3.32 -10.40 -24.94
N LEU A 416 4.59 -9.99 -24.96
CA LEU A 416 5.04 -8.66 -24.54
C LEU A 416 4.54 -7.53 -25.46
N GLU A 417 4.41 -7.81 -26.76
CA GLU A 417 3.84 -6.88 -27.75
C GLU A 417 2.37 -6.56 -27.44
N ARG A 418 1.56 -7.57 -27.11
CA ARG A 418 0.16 -7.40 -26.70
C ARG A 418 0.00 -6.55 -25.44
N LEU A 419 0.90 -6.75 -24.48
CA LEU A 419 0.96 -5.96 -23.25
C LEU A 419 1.55 -4.55 -23.43
N GLN A 420 1.92 -4.14 -24.65
CA GLN A 420 2.54 -2.85 -24.96
C GLN A 420 3.79 -2.55 -24.12
N VAL A 421 4.56 -3.58 -23.74
CA VAL A 421 5.74 -3.40 -22.88
C VAL A 421 6.96 -3.04 -23.74
N SER A 422 7.81 -2.11 -23.26
CA SER A 422 8.92 -1.52 -24.03
C SER A 422 9.90 -2.53 -24.67
N THR A 423 10.45 -2.15 -25.83
CA THR A 423 11.43 -2.89 -26.66
C THR A 423 12.75 -3.28 -25.98
N ASN A 424 13.02 -2.82 -24.76
CA ASN A 424 14.24 -3.15 -24.03
C ASN A 424 14.15 -4.49 -23.29
N ILE A 425 12.96 -4.97 -22.93
CA ILE A 425 12.81 -6.26 -22.22
C ILE A 425 13.20 -7.43 -23.12
N SER A 426 12.86 -7.38 -24.42
CA SER A 426 13.34 -8.38 -25.38
C SER A 426 14.86 -8.45 -25.40
N HIS A 427 15.54 -7.30 -25.32
CA HIS A 427 16.99 -7.23 -25.28
C HIS A 427 17.59 -7.78 -23.98
N TRP A 428 16.95 -7.55 -22.82
CA TRP A 428 17.34 -8.14 -21.54
C TRP A 428 17.18 -9.67 -21.52
N VAL A 429 16.08 -10.17 -22.11
CA VAL A 429 15.85 -11.61 -22.26
C VAL A 429 16.88 -12.21 -23.23
N GLU A 430 17.25 -11.49 -24.29
CA GLU A 430 18.21 -11.93 -25.31
C GLU A 430 19.68 -11.88 -24.84
N ARG A 431 20.07 -10.90 -24.01
CA ARG A 431 21.50 -10.64 -23.75
C ARG A 431 22.20 -11.54 -22.75
N ARG A 432 21.52 -12.36 -21.93
CA ARG A 432 22.16 -13.07 -20.79
C ARG A 432 23.23 -12.20 -20.11
N ALA A 433 22.91 -10.92 -19.87
CA ALA A 433 23.86 -10.00 -19.24
C ALA A 433 24.28 -10.62 -17.90
N LYS A 434 25.60 -10.71 -17.64
CA LYS A 434 26.16 -11.45 -16.49
C LYS A 434 25.39 -11.13 -15.20
N GLY A 435 24.59 -12.08 -14.71
CA GLY A 435 23.83 -11.98 -13.46
C GLY A 435 22.30 -11.89 -13.61
N CYS A 436 21.76 -11.62 -14.80
CA CYS A 436 20.31 -11.61 -15.03
C CYS A 436 19.79 -12.95 -15.59
N MET A 437 18.68 -13.46 -15.03
CA MET A 437 18.01 -14.69 -15.48
C MET A 437 16.54 -14.43 -15.82
N ALA A 438 16.10 -15.01 -16.93
CA ALA A 438 14.71 -15.02 -17.36
C ALA A 438 14.05 -16.36 -17.01
N LEU A 439 12.88 -16.30 -16.37
CA LEU A 439 12.10 -17.46 -15.92
C LEU A 439 10.69 -17.35 -16.53
N VAL A 440 10.18 -18.46 -17.05
CA VAL A 440 8.82 -18.57 -17.60
C VAL A 440 7.98 -19.47 -16.71
N ALA A 441 6.72 -19.07 -16.51
CA ALA A 441 5.70 -19.90 -15.89
C ALA A 441 4.80 -20.50 -16.99
N SER A 442 4.51 -21.79 -16.89
CA SER A 442 3.64 -22.51 -17.82
C SER A 442 2.55 -23.28 -17.10
N CYS A 443 1.38 -23.35 -17.71
CA CYS A 443 0.29 -24.25 -17.31
C CYS A 443 0.10 -25.27 -18.43
N GLY A 444 0.48 -26.52 -18.20
CA GLY A 444 0.57 -27.51 -19.28
C GLY A 444 1.57 -27.08 -20.35
N THR A 445 1.12 -26.88 -21.58
CA THR A 445 1.98 -26.44 -22.71
C THR A 445 2.00 -24.94 -22.94
N GLU A 446 1.14 -24.19 -22.24
CA GLU A 446 0.94 -22.75 -22.46
C GLU A 446 1.84 -21.92 -21.53
N ILE A 447 2.55 -20.93 -22.07
CA ILE A 447 3.31 -19.96 -21.27
C ILE A 447 2.35 -18.87 -20.78
N ILE A 448 2.25 -18.72 -19.47
CA ILE A 448 1.29 -17.84 -18.81
C ILE A 448 1.96 -16.72 -18.00
N GLY A 449 3.29 -16.74 -17.83
CA GLY A 449 4.02 -15.72 -17.08
C GLY A 449 5.51 -15.64 -17.43
N LEU A 450 6.11 -14.49 -17.10
CA LEU A 450 7.52 -14.17 -17.32
C LEU A 450 8.06 -13.36 -16.15
N ALA A 451 9.25 -13.71 -15.67
CA ALA A 451 10.00 -12.94 -14.68
C ALA A 451 11.46 -12.73 -15.10
N LEU A 452 12.00 -11.55 -14.83
CA LEU A 452 13.41 -11.21 -14.98
C LEU A 452 14.00 -10.91 -13.61
N VAL A 453 15.05 -11.64 -13.24
CA VAL A 453 15.71 -11.52 -11.94
C VAL A 453 17.17 -11.17 -12.13
N ASP A 454 17.60 -10.06 -11.56
CA ASP A 454 19.00 -9.69 -11.44
C ASP A 454 19.57 -10.20 -10.12
N GLN A 455 20.62 -11.01 -10.22
CA GLN A 455 21.33 -11.54 -9.06
C GLN A 455 22.24 -10.51 -8.40
N ASN A 456 22.58 -9.42 -9.09
CA ASN A 456 23.45 -8.37 -8.57
C ASN A 456 22.63 -7.37 -7.75
N CYS A 457 22.42 -7.68 -6.47
CA CYS A 457 21.69 -6.83 -5.55
C CYS A 457 22.60 -5.73 -4.95
N PRO A 458 22.27 -4.43 -5.07
CA PRO A 458 23.01 -3.33 -4.46
C PRO A 458 22.69 -3.20 -2.95
N ASN A 459 23.25 -4.12 -2.16
CA ASN A 459 22.97 -4.29 -0.73
C ASN A 459 23.15 -3.00 0.10
N ASP A 460 24.32 -2.36 0.02
CA ASP A 460 24.64 -1.16 0.82
C ASP A 460 23.67 0.00 0.55
N GLY A 461 23.27 0.15 -0.73
CA GLY A 461 22.29 1.15 -1.13
C GLY A 461 20.92 0.88 -0.49
N LEU A 462 20.42 -0.35 -0.61
CA LEU A 462 19.10 -0.71 -0.07
C LEU A 462 19.06 -0.62 1.46
N LEU A 463 20.08 -1.13 2.15
CA LEU A 463 20.16 -1.16 3.60
C LEU A 463 20.32 0.22 4.24
N SER A 464 21.00 1.14 3.56
CA SER A 464 21.14 2.52 4.05
C SER A 464 19.85 3.34 3.85
N HIS A 465 19.00 2.98 2.88
CA HIS A 465 17.87 3.79 2.46
C HIS A 465 16.49 3.25 2.81
N PHE A 466 16.39 1.98 3.22
CA PHE A 466 15.13 1.30 3.55
C PHE A 466 15.23 0.48 4.83
N ASP A 467 14.12 0.38 5.55
CA ASP A 467 14.01 -0.37 6.80
C ASP A 467 13.66 -1.83 6.58
N ILE A 468 14.59 -2.55 5.94
CA ILE A 468 14.41 -3.97 5.66
C ILE A 468 14.44 -4.81 6.96
N LYS A 469 15.19 -4.35 7.97
CA LYS A 469 15.30 -5.04 9.27
C LYS A 469 13.96 -5.14 10.02
N GLN A 470 13.03 -4.22 9.77
CA GLN A 470 11.69 -4.30 10.36
C GLN A 470 10.89 -5.51 9.85
N LEU A 471 11.21 -6.02 8.67
CA LEU A 471 10.44 -7.09 8.00
C LEU A 471 11.10 -8.46 8.10
N THR A 472 12.43 -8.52 8.20
CA THR A 472 13.19 -9.78 8.15
C THR A 472 14.52 -9.66 8.92
N ASN A 473 14.97 -10.79 9.49
CA ASN A 473 16.26 -10.86 10.17
C ASN A 473 17.40 -11.01 9.15
N LEU A 474 17.91 -9.87 8.67
CA LEU A 474 18.98 -9.82 7.67
C LEU A 474 20.26 -10.58 8.04
N GLU A 475 20.53 -10.83 9.32
CA GLU A 475 21.70 -11.60 9.77
C GLU A 475 21.61 -13.06 9.32
N GLN A 476 20.39 -13.58 9.14
CA GLN A 476 20.13 -14.92 8.64
C GLN A 476 20.20 -15.00 7.11
N HIS A 477 20.24 -13.87 6.40
CA HIS A 477 20.24 -13.81 4.93
C HIS A 477 21.59 -13.33 4.39
N GLN A 478 22.41 -14.26 3.91
CA GLN A 478 23.66 -13.90 3.23
C GLN A 478 23.39 -13.06 1.97
N GLU A 479 24.34 -12.19 1.63
CA GLU A 479 24.23 -11.26 0.51
C GLU A 479 24.01 -11.94 -0.84
N ILE A 480 24.62 -13.11 -1.04
CA ILE A 480 24.49 -13.90 -2.27
C ILE A 480 23.08 -14.44 -2.51
N HIS A 481 22.27 -14.55 -1.45
CA HIS A 481 20.89 -15.05 -1.53
C HIS A 481 19.86 -13.92 -1.71
N ARG A 482 20.31 -12.70 -2.02
CA ARG A 482 19.44 -11.56 -2.31
C ARG A 482 19.42 -11.31 -3.82
N ALA A 483 18.28 -10.91 -4.35
CA ALA A 483 18.14 -10.59 -5.77
C ALA A 483 17.11 -9.49 -6.01
N VAL A 484 17.22 -8.84 -7.16
CA VAL A 484 16.29 -7.81 -7.63
C VAL A 484 15.41 -8.37 -8.71
N LEU A 485 14.10 -8.31 -8.51
CA LEU A 485 13.11 -8.60 -9.54
C LEU A 485 12.98 -7.38 -10.44
N VAL A 486 13.43 -7.50 -11.68
CA VAL A 486 13.47 -6.39 -12.66
C VAL A 486 12.15 -6.29 -13.42
N PHE A 487 11.57 -7.44 -13.76
CA PHE A 487 10.30 -7.53 -14.47
C PHE A 487 9.53 -8.73 -13.95
N PHE A 488 8.21 -8.60 -13.89
CA PHE A 488 7.33 -9.68 -13.52
C PHE A 488 5.97 -9.51 -14.16
N PHE A 489 5.51 -10.57 -14.80
CA PHE A 489 4.18 -10.66 -15.36
C PHE A 489 3.64 -12.06 -15.14
N LEU A 490 2.36 -12.13 -14.77
CA LEU A 490 1.59 -13.36 -14.75
C LEU A 490 0.19 -13.04 -15.28
N ASN A 491 -0.35 -13.92 -16.13
CA ASN A 491 -1.71 -13.77 -16.66
C ASN A 491 -2.70 -13.61 -15.48
N PRO A 492 -3.55 -12.55 -15.47
CA PRO A 492 -4.50 -12.30 -14.38
C PRO A 492 -5.44 -13.47 -14.04
N LEU A 493 -5.70 -14.37 -15.00
CA LEU A 493 -6.43 -15.63 -14.76
C LEU A 493 -5.76 -16.53 -13.71
N PHE A 494 -4.43 -16.43 -13.59
CA PHE A 494 -3.60 -17.18 -12.65
C PHE A 494 -3.05 -16.29 -11.53
N ALA A 495 -3.68 -15.14 -11.24
CA ALA A 495 -3.23 -14.23 -10.19
C ALA A 495 -3.10 -14.93 -8.83
N ASN A 496 -3.96 -15.91 -8.55
CA ASN A 496 -3.89 -16.75 -7.35
C ASN A 496 -2.60 -17.61 -7.24
N ARG A 497 -1.89 -17.85 -8.35
CA ARG A 497 -0.61 -18.57 -8.42
C ARG A 497 0.62 -17.66 -8.39
N GLN A 498 0.44 -16.35 -8.20
CA GLN A 498 1.55 -15.40 -8.16
C GLN A 498 2.60 -15.74 -7.09
N ARG A 499 2.17 -16.05 -5.86
CA ARG A 499 3.08 -16.47 -4.78
C ARG A 499 3.82 -17.76 -5.11
N LEU A 500 3.14 -18.71 -5.77
CA LEU A 500 3.78 -19.94 -6.24
C LEU A 500 4.86 -19.64 -7.28
N PHE A 501 4.62 -18.70 -8.20
CA PHE A 501 5.63 -18.26 -9.16
C PHE A 501 6.83 -17.60 -8.46
N LEU A 502 6.59 -16.68 -7.52
CA LEU A 502 7.66 -16.05 -6.72
C LEU A 502 8.45 -17.08 -5.91
N ARG A 503 7.76 -18.07 -5.33
CA ARG A 503 8.38 -19.18 -4.60
C ARG A 503 9.32 -19.99 -5.50
N GLU A 504 8.86 -20.39 -6.67
CA GLU A 504 9.69 -21.13 -7.62
C GLU A 504 10.86 -20.30 -8.16
N ILE A 505 10.66 -19.00 -8.37
CA ILE A 505 11.75 -18.08 -8.73
C ILE A 505 12.82 -18.10 -7.64
N MET A 506 12.44 -17.94 -6.37
CA MET A 506 13.36 -17.97 -5.23
C MET A 506 14.09 -19.31 -5.12
N ARG A 507 13.37 -20.42 -5.27
CA ARG A 507 13.92 -21.77 -5.21
C ARG A 507 14.92 -22.05 -6.33
N LEU A 508 14.56 -21.77 -7.58
CA LEU A 508 15.42 -22.03 -8.75
C LEU A 508 16.66 -21.13 -8.79
N MET A 509 16.57 -19.94 -8.21
CA MET A 509 17.67 -18.97 -8.15
C MET A 509 18.49 -19.07 -6.86
N GLU A 510 18.11 -19.97 -5.94
CA GLU A 510 18.68 -20.10 -4.58
C GLU A 510 18.71 -18.75 -3.83
N LYS A 511 17.59 -18.01 -3.88
CA LYS A 511 17.41 -16.71 -3.23
C LYS A 511 16.46 -16.81 -2.05
N SER A 512 16.76 -16.08 -0.98
CA SER A 512 15.96 -16.00 0.23
C SER A 512 15.23 -14.66 0.38
N ILE A 513 15.65 -13.63 -0.37
CA ILE A 513 14.96 -12.33 -0.44
C ILE A 513 14.90 -11.84 -1.89
N LEU A 514 13.71 -11.43 -2.32
CA LEU A 514 13.49 -10.67 -3.56
C LEU A 514 13.15 -9.21 -3.23
N PHE A 515 13.81 -8.31 -3.93
CA PHE A 515 13.54 -6.88 -3.91
C PHE A 515 12.93 -6.44 -5.23
N LEU A 516 11.90 -5.60 -5.19
CA LEU A 516 11.28 -4.99 -6.36
C LEU A 516 11.30 -3.46 -6.17
N PRO A 517 12.30 -2.77 -6.75
CA PRO A 517 12.36 -1.32 -6.78
C PRO A 517 11.45 -0.79 -7.90
N VAL A 518 10.51 0.06 -7.52
CA VAL A 518 9.56 0.71 -8.45
C VAL A 518 9.86 2.20 -8.51
N PHE A 519 10.25 2.66 -9.69
CA PHE A 519 10.56 4.05 -9.99
C PHE A 519 9.34 4.80 -10.52
N GLN A 520 9.35 6.13 -10.42
CA GLN A 520 8.26 6.94 -10.93
C GLN A 520 8.04 6.74 -12.43
N GLY A 521 6.77 6.68 -12.84
CA GLY A 521 6.37 6.51 -14.24
C GLY A 521 6.53 5.10 -14.80
N GLN A 522 7.04 4.13 -14.01
CA GLN A 522 7.03 2.74 -14.41
C GLN A 522 5.61 2.17 -14.35
N ASN A 523 5.23 1.41 -15.38
CA ASN A 523 4.02 0.60 -15.33
C ASN A 523 4.33 -0.67 -14.52
N VAL A 524 3.53 -0.94 -13.51
CA VAL A 524 3.78 -2.03 -12.56
C VAL A 524 2.71 -3.08 -12.69
N SER A 525 3.12 -4.35 -12.65
CA SER A 525 2.22 -5.49 -12.59
C SER A 525 1.38 -5.48 -11.31
N ASN A 526 0.25 -6.20 -11.31
CA ASN A 526 -0.63 -6.40 -10.15
C ASN A 526 0.07 -7.10 -8.95
N MET A 527 1.36 -7.41 -9.06
CA MET A 527 2.11 -8.15 -8.08
C MET A 527 2.35 -7.45 -6.74
N LEU A 528 2.17 -6.13 -6.70
CA LEU A 528 2.40 -5.33 -5.50
C LEU A 528 1.46 -5.72 -4.35
N GLU A 529 0.32 -6.34 -4.64
CA GLU A 529 -0.64 -6.81 -3.64
C GLU A 529 -0.08 -7.91 -2.74
N ASP A 530 0.83 -8.74 -3.26
CA ASP A 530 1.46 -9.80 -2.47
C ASP A 530 2.74 -9.35 -1.79
N MET A 531 3.46 -8.38 -2.34
CA MET A 531 4.71 -7.88 -1.77
C MET A 531 4.47 -6.82 -0.68
N ILE A 532 5.44 -6.68 0.22
CA ILE A 532 5.40 -5.68 1.30
C ILE A 532 6.22 -4.46 0.90
N LEU A 533 5.61 -3.28 0.98
CA LEU A 533 6.30 -2.01 0.84
C LEU A 533 7.26 -1.82 2.02
N VAL A 534 8.54 -1.61 1.73
CA VAL A 534 9.58 -1.37 2.72
C VAL A 534 9.62 0.12 3.07
N PRO A 535 9.49 0.50 4.35
CA PRO A 535 9.59 1.89 4.76
C PRO A 535 10.94 2.50 4.39
N GLY A 536 10.93 3.77 3.96
CA GLY A 536 12.16 4.53 3.76
C GLY A 536 12.87 4.83 5.08
N ARG A 537 14.19 4.63 5.13
CA ARG A 537 15.07 5.09 6.22
C ARG A 537 15.62 6.47 5.91
N TRP A 538 15.81 7.26 6.97
CA TRP A 538 16.45 8.57 6.93
C TRP A 538 17.42 8.68 8.10
N HIS A 539 18.71 8.85 7.85
CA HIS A 539 19.73 9.11 8.87
C HIS A 539 20.87 9.97 8.28
N ALA A 540 21.74 10.53 9.14
CA ALA A 540 22.78 11.46 8.69
C ALA A 540 23.91 10.80 7.87
N SER A 541 24.12 9.49 8.02
CA SER A 541 25.20 8.71 7.40
C SER A 541 24.74 7.88 6.18
N MET A 542 23.76 8.35 5.41
CA MET A 542 23.27 7.63 4.23
C MET A 542 24.33 7.60 3.11
N CYS A 543 24.43 6.46 2.40
CA CYS A 543 25.29 6.34 1.22
C CYS A 543 24.86 7.33 0.11
N ALA A 544 25.79 7.75 -0.74
CA ALA A 544 25.43 8.62 -1.87
C ALA A 544 24.45 7.90 -2.82
N THR A 545 23.38 8.59 -3.24
CA THR A 545 22.32 8.06 -4.11
C THR A 545 22.87 7.45 -5.41
N ASN A 546 24.00 7.96 -5.92
CA ASN A 546 24.60 7.53 -7.19
C ASN A 546 25.25 6.14 -7.17
N MET A 547 25.23 5.39 -6.07
CA MET A 547 25.83 4.04 -6.00
C MET A 547 25.04 2.94 -6.74
N TRP A 548 23.86 3.27 -7.28
CA TRP A 548 23.08 2.41 -8.18
C TRP A 548 23.56 2.52 -9.65
N THR A 549 24.86 2.67 -9.90
CA THR A 549 25.38 2.60 -11.27
C THR A 549 25.55 1.14 -11.65
N GLN A 550 24.87 0.72 -12.72
CA GLN A 550 25.37 -0.41 -13.48
C GLN A 550 26.83 -0.11 -13.77
N ALA A 551 27.73 -0.97 -13.30
CA ALA A 551 29.11 -0.92 -13.69
C ALA A 551 29.15 -1.14 -15.21
N SER A 552 29.14 -0.06 -16.00
CA SER A 552 29.46 -0.13 -17.41
C SER A 552 30.95 -0.46 -17.47
N PRO A 553 31.36 -1.64 -17.98
CA PRO A 553 32.76 -1.94 -18.15
C PRO A 553 33.18 -1.27 -19.45
N GLN A 554 33.51 0.04 -19.39
CA GLN A 554 34.43 0.78 -20.27
C GLN A 554 34.20 2.29 -20.12
N ALA A 555 34.88 2.89 -19.16
CA ALA A 555 35.38 4.26 -19.32
C ALA A 555 36.76 4.29 -18.69
N SER A 556 37.79 4.35 -19.54
CA SER A 556 39.16 4.61 -19.13
C SER A 556 39.25 5.92 -18.33
N PRO A 557 40.18 6.03 -17.36
CA PRO A 557 40.25 7.17 -16.46
C PRO A 557 40.94 8.35 -17.15
N THR A 558 40.21 9.09 -17.98
CA THR A 558 40.69 10.35 -18.54
C THR A 558 39.60 11.41 -18.55
N SER A 559 39.38 12.03 -17.39
CA SER A 559 39.31 13.50 -17.24
C SER A 559 38.78 13.83 -15.84
N ARG A 560 39.62 14.51 -15.05
CA ARG A 560 39.14 15.24 -13.88
C ARG A 560 38.26 16.38 -14.38
N SER A 561 36.94 16.26 -14.23
CA SER A 561 36.05 17.42 -14.26
C SER A 561 35.22 17.44 -12.99
N SER A 562 35.50 18.45 -12.17
CA SER A 562 34.72 18.87 -11.02
C SER A 562 33.47 19.58 -11.52
N VAL A 563 32.33 18.90 -11.56
CA VAL A 563 31.03 19.57 -11.67
C VAL A 563 30.08 18.94 -10.64
N ARG A 564 29.86 19.66 -9.54
CA ARG A 564 28.63 19.55 -8.74
C ARG A 564 27.51 20.08 -9.63
N GLY A 565 26.71 19.19 -10.20
CA GLY A 565 25.64 19.55 -11.12
C GLY A 565 24.47 18.59 -10.98
N THR A 566 23.34 19.14 -10.57
CA THR A 566 22.00 18.56 -10.57
C THR A 566 21.71 17.82 -11.88
N ALA A 567 21.41 16.53 -11.81
CA ALA A 567 20.92 15.78 -12.95
C ALA A 567 19.51 16.27 -13.31
N VAL A 568 19.41 17.06 -14.37
CA VAL A 568 18.14 17.36 -15.02
C VAL A 568 17.75 16.11 -15.81
N MET A 569 16.76 15.36 -15.33
CA MET A 569 16.17 14.26 -16.09
C MET A 569 15.29 14.85 -17.19
N SER A 570 15.69 14.66 -18.44
CA SER A 570 14.84 14.91 -19.61
C SER A 570 13.63 13.96 -19.58
N ALA A 571 12.45 14.48 -19.95
CA ALA A 571 11.17 13.79 -19.98
C ALA A 571 11.05 12.80 -21.15
N THR A 572 11.93 11.81 -21.20
CA THR A 572 11.79 10.63 -22.07
C THR A 572 11.52 9.42 -21.19
N ASN A 573 10.50 8.60 -21.54
CA ASN A 573 10.09 7.39 -20.81
C ASN A 573 11.31 6.64 -20.25
N PRO A 574 11.44 6.49 -18.91
CA PRO A 574 12.63 5.89 -18.34
C PRO A 574 12.72 4.42 -18.73
N VAL A 575 13.87 4.04 -19.26
CA VAL A 575 14.21 2.71 -19.77
C VAL A 575 14.46 1.75 -18.59
N TYR A 576 13.90 0.53 -18.65
CA TYR A 576 14.27 -0.56 -17.74
C TYR A 576 15.80 -0.79 -17.75
N GLY A 577 16.46 -0.54 -16.62
CA GLY A 577 17.91 -0.74 -16.45
C GLY A 577 18.78 0.52 -16.49
N GLN A 578 18.21 1.72 -16.67
CA GLN A 578 18.95 3.00 -16.59
C GLN A 578 18.66 3.80 -15.30
N TYR A 579 18.20 3.15 -14.24
CA TYR A 579 17.88 3.83 -13.00
C TYR A 579 19.15 4.15 -12.22
N VAL A 580 19.48 5.43 -12.11
CA VAL A 580 20.52 5.95 -11.23
C VAL A 580 19.83 6.45 -9.97
N GLY A 581 20.04 5.80 -8.82
CA GLY A 581 19.50 6.28 -7.55
C GLY A 581 18.74 5.26 -6.71
N ILE A 582 18.38 5.68 -5.50
CA ILE A 582 17.56 4.94 -4.53
C ILE A 582 16.25 5.73 -4.25
N ASP A 583 15.86 6.57 -5.21
CA ASP A 583 14.64 7.39 -5.20
C ASP A 583 13.46 6.58 -5.79
N CYS A 584 13.17 5.45 -5.14
CA CYS A 584 12.14 4.52 -5.56
C CYS A 584 11.31 4.02 -4.37
N SER A 585 10.15 3.45 -4.66
CA SER A 585 9.42 2.63 -3.71
C SER A 585 10.00 1.21 -3.75
N LEU A 586 10.43 0.68 -2.61
CA LEU A 586 10.99 -0.66 -2.53
C LEU A 586 9.96 -1.63 -1.99
N PHE A 587 9.68 -2.70 -2.73
CA PHE A 587 8.89 -3.82 -2.24
C PHE A 587 9.80 -5.01 -1.96
N THR A 588 9.43 -5.85 -0.99
CA THR A 588 10.17 -7.07 -0.66
C THR A 588 9.26 -8.27 -0.49
N MET A 589 9.83 -9.45 -0.79
CA MET A 589 9.24 -10.75 -0.51
C MET A 589 10.34 -11.66 0.04
N THR A 590 10.04 -12.39 1.11
CA THR A 590 10.89 -13.43 1.69
C THR A 590 10.14 -14.77 1.69
N HIS A 591 10.85 -15.85 1.94
CA HIS A 591 10.25 -17.19 1.95
C HIS A 591 9.13 -17.32 3.00
N LYS A 592 9.37 -16.78 4.20
CA LYS A 592 8.37 -16.64 5.27
C LYS A 592 7.14 -15.79 4.89
N LEU A 593 7.33 -14.75 4.07
CA LEU A 593 6.21 -13.89 3.63
C LEU A 593 5.36 -14.54 2.54
N LEU A 594 5.89 -15.54 1.82
CA LEU A 594 5.11 -16.30 0.84
C LEU A 594 4.01 -17.13 1.50
N SER A 595 4.27 -17.71 2.67
CA SER A 595 3.29 -18.48 3.45
C SER A 595 2.37 -17.60 4.31
N LYS A 596 2.87 -16.45 4.80
CA LYS A 596 2.08 -15.49 5.59
C LYS A 596 1.30 -14.54 4.66
N LYS A 597 0.02 -14.83 4.42
CA LYS A 597 -0.87 -13.93 3.67
C LYS A 597 -1.35 -12.76 4.52
N ARG A 598 -1.45 -11.58 3.92
CA ARG A 598 -2.06 -10.39 4.56
C ARG A 598 -3.57 -10.52 4.51
N ILE A 599 -4.23 -10.01 5.54
CA ILE A 599 -5.69 -9.94 5.60
C ILE A 599 -6.13 -8.76 4.77
N SER A 600 -6.98 -9.03 3.78
CA SER A 600 -7.50 -7.99 2.89
C SER A 600 -8.66 -7.26 3.57
N VAL A 601 -8.53 -5.95 3.71
CA VAL A 601 -9.59 -5.03 4.11
C VAL A 601 -10.07 -4.30 2.86
N ASN A 602 -11.32 -4.56 2.48
CA ASN A 602 -11.90 -4.02 1.25
C ASN A 602 -12.80 -2.80 1.47
N SER A 603 -12.87 -2.32 2.72
CA SER A 603 -13.65 -1.14 3.07
C SER A 603 -13.12 0.08 2.33
N ARG A 604 -14.04 0.90 1.81
CA ARG A 604 -13.73 2.12 1.06
C ARG A 604 -13.25 3.20 2.03
N ILE A 605 -11.93 3.40 2.07
CA ILE A 605 -11.30 4.46 2.86
C ILE A 605 -11.03 5.64 1.93
N VAL A 606 -11.78 6.73 2.11
CA VAL A 606 -11.63 7.94 1.31
C VAL A 606 -10.90 9.00 2.13
N VAL A 607 -9.72 9.40 1.66
CA VAL A 607 -8.90 10.46 2.27
C VAL A 607 -9.05 11.73 1.44
N VAL A 608 -9.45 12.83 2.08
CA VAL A 608 -9.65 14.13 1.42
C VAL A 608 -8.54 15.08 1.81
N GLY A 609 -7.77 15.54 0.82
CA GLY A 609 -6.67 16.48 0.96
C GLY A 609 -5.31 15.79 1.05
N ALA A 610 -4.41 16.15 0.13
CA ALA A 610 -3.04 15.66 0.07
C ALA A 610 -2.10 16.51 0.96
N SER A 611 -2.26 16.40 2.27
CA SER A 611 -1.35 17.04 3.25
C SER A 611 -0.26 16.08 3.73
N GLN A 612 0.74 16.62 4.45
CA GLN A 612 1.77 15.79 5.08
C GLN A 612 1.17 14.74 6.03
N THR A 613 0.15 15.11 6.80
CA THR A 613 -0.58 14.19 7.67
C THR A 613 -1.24 13.07 6.87
N ALA A 614 -1.82 13.38 5.71
CA ALA A 614 -2.38 12.38 4.80
C ALA A 614 -1.31 11.42 4.29
N ALA A 615 -0.17 11.95 3.83
CA ALA A 615 0.95 11.15 3.35
C ALA A 615 1.49 10.19 4.43
N ALA A 616 1.69 10.68 5.65
CA ALA A 616 2.13 9.88 6.78
C ALA A 616 1.10 8.80 7.19
N CYS A 617 -0.19 9.14 7.19
CA CYS A 617 -1.27 8.19 7.43
C CYS A 617 -1.28 7.08 6.38
N LEU A 618 -1.29 7.44 5.09
CA LEU A 618 -1.29 6.50 3.98
C LEU A 618 -0.03 5.61 4.00
N ASN A 619 1.15 6.19 4.21
CA ASN A 619 2.39 5.42 4.31
C ASN A 619 2.33 4.37 5.44
N LYS A 620 1.78 4.72 6.61
CA LYS A 620 1.60 3.78 7.72
C LYS A 620 0.60 2.67 7.40
N LEU A 621 -0.52 2.99 6.73
CA LEU A 621 -1.50 1.99 6.27
C LEU A 621 -0.87 1.02 5.24
N MET A 622 -0.08 1.52 4.29
CA MET A 622 0.50 0.72 3.19
C MET A 622 1.70 -0.14 3.61
N THR A 623 2.42 0.27 4.67
CA THR A 623 3.57 -0.48 5.22
C THR A 623 3.18 -1.54 6.25
N CYS A 624 1.87 -1.74 6.47
CA CYS A 624 1.38 -2.80 7.35
C CYS A 624 1.73 -4.20 6.80
N SER A 625 2.38 -5.02 7.64
CA SER A 625 2.82 -6.36 7.28
C SER A 625 1.72 -7.42 7.36
N ASN A 626 0.64 -7.16 8.10
CA ASN A 626 -0.44 -8.13 8.35
C ASN A 626 -1.75 -7.79 7.63
N ILE A 627 -1.98 -6.52 7.30
CA ILE A 627 -3.23 -6.04 6.70
C ILE A 627 -2.91 -5.41 5.36
N TYR A 628 -3.73 -5.70 4.36
CA TYR A 628 -3.69 -5.08 3.05
C TYR A 628 -5.00 -4.32 2.81
N PHE A 629 -4.91 -3.01 2.60
CA PHE A 629 -6.07 -2.18 2.27
C PHE A 629 -6.23 -2.11 0.75
N SER A 630 -7.26 -2.76 0.21
CA SER A 630 -7.44 -2.89 -1.25
C SER A 630 -8.19 -1.70 -1.88
N ASN A 631 -8.90 -0.90 -1.08
CA ASN A 631 -9.75 0.18 -1.56
C ASN A 631 -9.54 1.50 -0.80
N VAL A 632 -8.36 2.11 -1.03
CA VAL A 632 -8.02 3.43 -0.50
C VAL A 632 -7.99 4.44 -1.63
N THR A 633 -8.70 5.55 -1.45
CA THR A 633 -8.78 6.64 -2.43
C THR A 633 -8.35 7.96 -1.79
N LEU A 634 -7.43 8.66 -2.43
CA LEU A 634 -7.03 10.03 -2.06
C LEU A 634 -7.64 11.03 -3.05
N ILE A 635 -8.42 11.98 -2.54
CA ILE A 635 -9.00 13.08 -3.30
C ILE A 635 -8.20 14.34 -3.02
N SER A 636 -7.67 14.98 -4.07
CA SER A 636 -6.93 16.23 -3.95
C SER A 636 -7.01 17.03 -5.26
N PRO A 637 -7.20 18.36 -5.21
CA PRO A 637 -7.27 19.18 -6.43
C PRO A 637 -6.07 19.03 -7.38
N LEU A 638 -4.87 18.79 -6.82
CA LEU A 638 -3.63 18.60 -7.60
C LEU A 638 -3.10 17.16 -7.52
N GLY A 639 -3.92 16.21 -7.03
CA GLY A 639 -3.46 14.85 -6.73
C GLY A 639 -2.30 14.87 -5.73
N LEU A 640 -1.22 14.15 -6.05
CA LEU A 640 0.01 14.09 -5.25
C LEU A 640 1.04 15.17 -5.63
N LYS A 641 0.79 15.97 -6.68
CA LYS A 641 1.76 16.97 -7.18
C LYS A 641 2.16 17.98 -6.10
N SER A 642 1.20 18.40 -5.27
CA SER A 642 1.45 19.28 -4.12
C SER A 642 2.52 18.71 -3.18
N LEU A 643 2.48 17.40 -2.90
CA LEU A 643 3.43 16.73 -2.02
C LEU A 643 4.82 16.56 -2.66
N TYR A 644 4.92 16.43 -3.99
CA TYR A 644 6.21 16.33 -4.69
C TYR A 644 6.95 17.68 -4.76
N VAL A 645 6.21 18.77 -4.88
CA VAL A 645 6.77 20.13 -4.99
C VAL A 645 7.23 20.65 -3.64
N ASN A 646 6.49 20.29 -2.60
CA ASN A 646 6.86 20.46 -1.20
C ASN A 646 8.29 19.96 -0.89
N GLY A 647 8.80 18.93 -1.57
CA GLY A 647 10.19 18.51 -1.42
C GLY A 647 11.23 19.56 -1.83
N LYS A 648 10.95 20.47 -2.75
CA LYS A 648 11.88 21.55 -3.16
C LYS A 648 11.67 22.85 -2.37
N SER A 649 10.62 22.92 -1.57
CA SER A 649 10.32 24.04 -0.68
C SER A 649 10.75 23.68 0.74
N PRO A 650 11.57 24.49 1.44
CA PRO A 650 11.94 24.25 2.83
C PRO A 650 10.77 24.32 3.81
N LEU A 651 9.52 24.48 3.35
CA LEU A 651 8.32 24.37 4.19
C LEU A 651 8.12 22.94 4.73
N ASP A 652 8.72 21.92 4.10
CA ASP A 652 8.39 20.50 4.34
C ASP A 652 9.51 19.73 5.05
N ALA A 653 9.75 20.07 6.31
CA ALA A 653 10.76 19.40 7.13
C ALA A 653 10.27 18.11 7.83
N GLU A 654 8.96 17.94 8.05
CA GLU A 654 8.47 16.89 8.97
C GLU A 654 8.35 15.51 8.32
N LEU A 655 8.25 15.43 6.98
CA LEU A 655 8.17 14.16 6.24
C LEU A 655 9.54 13.52 5.97
N GLY A 656 10.64 14.23 6.23
CA GLY A 656 12.00 13.81 5.91
C GLY A 656 12.58 14.59 4.72
N PRO A 657 13.56 14.03 3.99
CA PRO A 657 14.18 14.70 2.85
C PRO A 657 13.23 14.84 1.67
N VAL A 658 13.64 15.66 0.70
CA VAL A 658 12.93 16.02 -0.55
C VAL A 658 12.27 14.82 -1.24
N ASN A 659 12.99 13.70 -1.33
CA ASN A 659 12.56 12.50 -2.05
C ASN A 659 11.82 11.50 -1.17
N ALA A 660 11.46 11.85 0.07
CA ALA A 660 10.84 10.92 1.00
C ALA A 660 9.50 10.37 0.51
N ILE A 661 8.71 11.22 -0.14
CA ILE A 661 7.43 10.87 -0.73
C ILE A 661 7.55 9.78 -1.82
N LEU A 662 8.70 9.71 -2.53
CA LEU A 662 8.96 8.70 -3.56
C LEU A 662 9.08 7.30 -2.99
N LYS A 663 9.57 7.18 -1.75
CA LYS A 663 9.72 5.89 -1.06
C LYS A 663 8.41 5.39 -0.45
N MET A 664 7.40 6.25 -0.31
CA MET A 664 6.11 5.90 0.29
C MET A 664 5.17 5.13 -0.66
N GLY A 665 5.45 5.12 -1.97
CA GLY A 665 4.66 4.35 -2.94
C GLY A 665 3.17 4.65 -2.99
N ILE A 666 2.74 5.85 -2.56
CA ILE A 666 1.32 6.19 -2.42
C ILE A 666 0.59 6.04 -3.75
N ASN A 667 1.18 6.52 -4.85
CA ASN A 667 0.61 6.42 -6.20
C ASN A 667 0.50 4.98 -6.73
N LEU A 668 1.16 4.01 -6.09
CA LEU A 668 1.16 2.60 -6.51
C LEU A 668 0.05 1.78 -5.83
N LEU A 669 -0.34 2.18 -4.62
CA LEU A 669 -1.26 1.42 -3.78
C LEU A 669 -2.57 2.18 -3.47
N VAL A 670 -2.65 3.47 -3.80
CA VAL A 670 -3.79 4.34 -3.51
C VAL A 670 -4.35 4.92 -4.81
N ASN A 671 -5.68 4.87 -4.96
CA ASN A 671 -6.37 5.48 -6.07
C ASN A 671 -6.35 7.02 -5.92
N ILE A 672 -5.75 7.73 -6.86
CA ILE A 672 -5.64 9.20 -6.81
C ILE A 672 -6.73 9.83 -7.67
N VAL A 673 -7.61 10.62 -7.04
CA VAL A 673 -8.68 11.36 -7.71
C VAL A 673 -8.37 12.85 -7.68
N THR A 674 -8.06 13.40 -8.86
CA THR A 674 -7.77 14.81 -9.03
C THR A 674 -9.07 15.61 -9.12
N ALA A 675 -9.61 16.00 -7.96
CA ALA A 675 -10.84 16.78 -7.83
C ALA A 675 -10.91 17.50 -6.48
N THR A 676 -11.83 18.46 -6.37
CA THR A 676 -12.18 19.14 -5.11
C THR A 676 -13.50 18.60 -4.57
N VAL A 677 -13.58 18.41 -3.27
CA VAL A 677 -14.84 18.04 -2.60
C VAL A 677 -15.72 19.27 -2.47
N THR A 678 -16.97 19.16 -2.92
CA THR A 678 -17.94 20.26 -2.93
C THR A 678 -19.06 20.08 -1.91
N ASP A 679 -19.46 18.82 -1.66
CA ASP A 679 -20.51 18.49 -0.69
C ASP A 679 -20.25 17.12 -0.04
N LEU A 680 -20.90 16.88 1.09
CA LEU A 680 -20.82 15.65 1.89
C LEU A 680 -22.24 15.24 2.27
N ASP A 681 -22.54 13.94 2.18
CA ASP A 681 -23.76 13.34 2.72
C ASP A 681 -23.38 12.21 3.69
N ARG A 682 -23.68 12.39 4.97
CA ARG A 682 -23.37 11.40 6.03
C ARG A 682 -24.30 10.21 6.02
N LYS A 683 -25.57 10.40 5.62
CA LYS A 683 -26.58 9.34 5.65
C LYS A 683 -26.37 8.34 4.52
N MET A 684 -26.09 8.86 3.32
CA MET A 684 -25.79 8.04 2.14
C MET A 684 -24.32 7.61 2.08
N LYS A 685 -23.46 8.18 2.94
CA LYS A 685 -22.00 8.04 2.94
C LYS A 685 -21.39 8.35 1.57
N ILE A 686 -21.67 9.53 1.04
CA ILE A 686 -21.21 10.01 -0.26
C ILE A 686 -20.45 11.33 -0.12
N VAL A 687 -19.39 11.48 -0.92
CA VAL A 687 -18.69 12.74 -1.16
C VAL A 687 -18.94 13.18 -2.60
N SER A 688 -19.41 14.41 -2.79
CA SER A 688 -19.61 15.01 -4.11
C SER A 688 -18.39 15.82 -4.53
N LEU A 689 -18.02 15.69 -5.80
CA LEU A 689 -16.81 16.28 -6.37
C LEU A 689 -17.13 17.41 -7.36
N SER A 690 -16.17 18.30 -7.56
CA SER A 690 -16.26 19.43 -8.49
C SER A 690 -16.37 19.01 -9.96
N ASN A 691 -15.99 17.77 -10.31
CA ASN A 691 -16.18 17.20 -11.63
C ASN A 691 -17.57 16.55 -11.82
N GLY A 692 -18.49 16.73 -10.86
CA GLY A 692 -19.85 16.18 -10.89
C GLY A 692 -19.96 14.71 -10.45
N LYS A 693 -18.84 14.05 -10.14
CA LYS A 693 -18.85 12.65 -9.68
C LYS A 693 -19.16 12.56 -8.18
N ASN A 694 -19.77 11.46 -7.79
CA ASN A 694 -20.02 11.09 -6.40
C ASN A 694 -19.17 9.86 -6.05
N LEU A 695 -18.55 9.86 -4.87
CA LEU A 695 -17.79 8.74 -4.35
C LEU A 695 -18.38 8.27 -3.03
N HIS A 696 -18.66 6.97 -2.94
CA HIS A 696 -19.08 6.36 -1.70
C HIS A 696 -17.88 6.08 -0.79
N TYR A 697 -18.09 6.19 0.52
CA TYR A 697 -17.11 5.81 1.54
C TYR A 697 -17.72 4.88 2.58
N ASP A 698 -16.89 4.01 3.15
CA ASP A 698 -17.22 3.34 4.40
C ASP A 698 -16.63 4.13 5.57
N TYR A 699 -15.40 4.65 5.36
CA TYR A 699 -14.69 5.56 6.25
C TYR A 699 -14.16 6.78 5.48
N LEU A 700 -14.41 7.98 6.00
CA LEU A 700 -13.96 9.24 5.43
C LEU A 700 -12.91 9.89 6.33
N VAL A 701 -11.80 10.35 5.76
CA VAL A 701 -10.69 10.96 6.49
C VAL A 701 -10.46 12.37 5.93
N LEU A 702 -10.65 13.38 6.76
CA LEU A 702 -10.50 14.79 6.38
C LEU A 702 -9.10 15.30 6.78
N THR A 703 -8.25 15.57 5.80
CA THR A 703 -6.85 16.03 5.96
C THR A 703 -6.53 17.24 5.08
N ILE A 704 -7.53 18.07 4.79
CA ILE A 704 -7.52 19.19 3.82
C ILE A 704 -6.55 20.33 4.21
N GLY A 705 -6.07 20.34 5.45
CA GLY A 705 -5.25 21.43 5.97
C GLY A 705 -6.02 22.75 6.04
N LEU A 706 -5.31 23.84 6.36
CA LEU A 706 -5.85 25.19 6.30
C LEU A 706 -5.39 25.84 5.00
N GLN A 707 -6.25 26.67 4.43
CA GLN A 707 -6.17 27.19 3.07
C GLN A 707 -6.49 28.69 3.04
N ASP A 708 -5.87 29.43 2.13
CA ASP A 708 -6.22 30.84 1.89
C ASP A 708 -7.67 30.97 1.39
N GLN A 709 -8.45 31.87 2.00
CA GLN A 709 -9.89 32.11 1.71
C GLN A 709 -10.17 33.40 0.94
N THR A 710 -9.14 34.06 0.40
CA THR A 710 -9.26 35.35 -0.28
C THR A 710 -10.23 35.27 -1.45
N ARG A 711 -10.18 34.19 -2.24
CA ARG A 711 -11.08 33.97 -3.39
C ARG A 711 -12.55 34.04 -2.99
N ASP A 712 -12.91 33.38 -1.89
CA ASP A 712 -14.29 33.38 -1.38
C ASP A 712 -14.68 34.72 -0.77
N LYS A 713 -13.76 35.39 -0.06
CA LYS A 713 -14.01 36.71 0.57
C LYS A 713 -14.34 37.78 -0.47
N ILE A 714 -13.68 37.77 -1.63
CA ILE A 714 -13.92 38.72 -2.72
C ILE A 714 -14.99 38.21 -3.72
N LYS A 715 -15.56 37.03 -3.48
CA LYS A 715 -16.53 36.36 -4.37
C LYS A 715 -16.05 36.30 -5.83
N ALA A 716 -14.74 36.12 -6.05
CA ALA A 716 -14.20 36.07 -7.39
C ALA A 716 -14.71 34.83 -8.13
N THR A 717 -15.34 35.04 -9.29
CA THR A 717 -15.64 33.98 -10.26
C THR A 717 -14.35 33.46 -10.89
N SER A 718 -14.41 32.29 -11.55
CA SER A 718 -13.24 31.61 -12.14
C SER A 718 -12.42 32.53 -13.07
N CYS A 719 -11.41 33.18 -12.51
CA CYS A 719 -10.47 34.05 -13.22
C CYS A 719 -9.10 33.38 -13.25
N LYS A 720 -8.52 33.29 -14.45
CA LYS A 720 -7.21 32.66 -14.67
C LYS A 720 -6.11 33.60 -14.16
N GLY A 721 -5.13 33.07 -13.43
CA GLY A 721 -4.01 33.86 -12.90
C GLY A 721 -4.15 34.27 -11.43
N MET A 722 -5.19 33.81 -10.72
CA MET A 722 -5.24 33.85 -9.26
C MET A 722 -4.84 32.47 -8.70
N LEU A 723 -3.75 32.41 -7.93
CA LEU A 723 -3.14 31.17 -7.45
C LEU A 723 -2.83 31.22 -5.95
N LYS A 724 -2.82 30.05 -5.30
CA LYS A 724 -2.18 29.86 -3.99
C LYS A 724 -0.69 29.53 -4.19
N LEU A 725 0.10 29.62 -3.12
CA LEU A 725 1.53 29.25 -3.16
C LEU A 725 1.75 27.81 -3.68
N GLU A 726 0.96 26.86 -3.20
CA GLU A 726 1.05 25.44 -3.59
C GLU A 726 0.79 25.26 -5.10
N ASP A 727 -0.27 25.88 -5.62
CA ASP A 727 -0.63 25.85 -7.03
C ASP A 727 0.46 26.49 -7.90
N LEU A 728 0.99 27.64 -7.46
CA LEU A 728 2.07 28.35 -8.15
C LEU A 728 3.33 27.48 -8.24
N ALA A 729 3.70 26.84 -7.13
CA ALA A 729 4.89 26.00 -7.07
C ALA A 729 4.78 24.78 -8.00
N VAL A 730 3.59 24.17 -8.10
CA VAL A 730 3.31 23.09 -9.06
C VAL A 730 3.43 23.59 -10.49
N LEU A 731 2.80 24.72 -10.83
CA LEU A 731 2.84 25.24 -12.19
C LEU A 731 4.25 25.67 -12.64
N ILE A 732 5.07 26.20 -11.73
CA ILE A 732 6.49 26.50 -11.98
C ILE A 732 7.28 25.22 -12.21
N ASN A 733 7.13 24.22 -11.34
CA ASN A 733 7.89 22.97 -11.44
C ASN A 733 7.54 22.15 -12.69
N GLU A 734 6.29 22.25 -13.18
CA GLU A 734 5.85 21.61 -14.43
C GLU A 734 6.21 22.41 -15.69
N ASN A 735 6.89 23.55 -15.56
CA ASN A 735 7.13 24.51 -16.65
C ASN A 735 5.83 24.91 -17.39
N ALA A 736 4.68 24.87 -16.70
CA ALA A 736 3.36 25.15 -17.26
C ALA A 736 3.06 26.66 -17.32
N LEU A 737 3.78 27.47 -16.54
CA LEU A 737 3.72 28.93 -16.56
C LEU A 737 5.02 29.53 -17.11
N ASN A 738 4.93 30.26 -18.22
CA ASN A 738 6.03 31.08 -18.75
C ASN A 738 6.09 32.44 -18.04
N ILE A 739 6.51 32.44 -16.77
CA ILE A 739 6.50 33.64 -15.92
C ILE A 739 7.51 34.69 -16.42
N SER A 740 8.58 34.28 -17.12
CA SER A 740 9.63 35.17 -17.65
C SER A 740 9.20 36.12 -18.77
N LYS A 741 8.01 35.94 -19.36
CA LYS A 741 7.43 36.83 -20.40
C LYS A 741 6.36 37.78 -19.87
N LEU A 742 6.17 37.87 -18.55
CA LEU A 742 5.14 38.74 -17.97
C LEU A 742 5.59 40.21 -18.01
N GLU A 743 5.01 40.99 -18.93
CA GLU A 743 5.25 42.45 -19.06
C GLU A 743 4.63 43.31 -17.94
N SER A 744 3.92 42.70 -16.98
CA SER A 744 3.20 43.40 -15.90
C SER A 744 3.54 42.79 -14.54
N PRO A 745 3.47 43.57 -13.44
CA PRO A 745 3.91 43.09 -12.14
C PRO A 745 3.04 41.96 -11.60
N ILE A 746 3.64 41.13 -10.74
CA ILE A 746 2.99 40.06 -9.98
C ILE A 746 2.58 40.64 -8.62
N VAL A 747 1.33 40.44 -8.22
CA VAL A 747 0.85 40.89 -6.91
C VAL A 747 0.84 39.71 -5.95
N VAL A 748 1.48 39.87 -4.79
CA VAL A 748 1.41 38.93 -3.67
C VAL A 748 0.54 39.56 -2.59
N TYR A 749 -0.62 38.97 -2.29
CA TYR A 749 -1.59 39.53 -1.36
C TYR A 749 -1.64 38.78 -0.03
N GLY A 750 -1.34 39.47 1.09
CA GLY A 750 -1.46 38.95 2.45
C GLY A 750 -0.18 39.04 3.29
N LEU A 751 -0.33 38.82 4.59
CA LEU A 751 0.77 38.71 5.56
C LEU A 751 0.78 37.31 6.19
N SER A 752 1.75 36.50 5.77
CA SER A 752 2.03 35.19 6.34
C SER A 752 3.47 34.79 6.04
N LEU A 753 3.98 33.74 6.69
CA LEU A 753 5.28 33.15 6.34
C LEU A 753 5.34 32.73 4.86
N GLN A 754 4.21 32.29 4.29
CA GLN A 754 4.10 31.93 2.88
C GLN A 754 4.39 33.12 1.95
N THR A 755 4.16 34.36 2.40
CA THR A 755 4.45 35.58 1.62
C THR A 755 5.93 35.66 1.27
N PHE A 756 6.81 35.41 2.24
CA PHE A 756 8.26 35.39 2.03
C PHE A 756 8.68 34.24 1.12
N CYS A 757 8.10 33.05 1.30
CA CYS A 757 8.37 31.89 0.45
C CYS A 757 7.92 32.11 -1.00
N THR A 758 6.75 32.73 -1.21
CA THR A 758 6.24 33.09 -2.53
C THR A 758 7.18 34.05 -3.23
N ILE A 759 7.64 35.10 -2.54
CA ILE A 759 8.58 36.07 -3.12
C ILE A 759 9.86 35.34 -3.54
N GLN A 760 10.42 34.49 -2.68
CA GLN A 760 11.62 33.74 -3.02
C GLN A 760 11.42 32.77 -4.18
N LEU A 761 10.26 32.10 -4.26
CA LEU A 761 9.93 31.23 -5.38
C LEU A 761 9.87 32.00 -6.70
N LEU A 762 9.32 33.22 -6.69
CA LEU A 762 9.29 34.10 -7.85
C LEU A 762 10.69 34.58 -8.26
N LEU A 763 11.50 35.03 -7.29
CA LEU A 763 12.88 35.48 -7.52
C LEU A 763 13.75 34.36 -8.11
N SER A 764 13.68 33.16 -7.53
CA SER A 764 14.42 31.98 -8.01
C SER A 764 13.93 31.47 -9.37
N SER A 765 12.71 31.81 -9.77
CA SER A 765 12.17 31.55 -11.11
C SER A 765 12.59 32.59 -12.16
N GLY A 766 13.47 33.53 -11.79
CA GLY A 766 14.01 34.56 -12.68
C GLY A 766 13.19 35.84 -12.77
N ILE A 767 12.22 36.06 -11.87
CA ILE A 767 11.45 37.30 -11.83
C ILE A 767 12.21 38.37 -11.06
N PRO A 768 12.45 39.55 -11.63
CA PRO A 768 13.10 40.62 -10.91
C PRO A 768 12.18 41.13 -9.79
N GLY A 769 12.73 41.39 -8.60
CA GLY A 769 11.92 41.84 -7.46
C GLY A 769 11.20 43.16 -7.72
N SER A 770 11.72 44.01 -8.61
CA SER A 770 11.04 45.23 -9.09
C SER A 770 9.70 44.98 -9.79
N SER A 771 9.43 43.75 -10.22
CA SER A 771 8.16 43.31 -10.80
C SER A 771 7.24 42.63 -9.79
N VAL A 772 7.61 42.56 -8.51
CA VAL A 772 6.81 41.94 -7.44
C VAL A 772 6.27 43.03 -6.52
N VAL A 773 4.94 43.07 -6.35
CA VAL A 773 4.24 44.02 -5.49
C VAL A 773 3.54 43.25 -4.37
N VAL A 774 3.99 43.46 -3.14
CA VAL A 774 3.40 42.87 -1.93
C VAL A 774 2.34 43.82 -1.39
N VAL A 775 1.12 43.33 -1.22
CA VAL A 775 -0.06 44.11 -0.81
C VAL A 775 -0.72 43.44 0.38
N TYR A 776 -1.07 44.22 1.41
CA TYR A 776 -1.76 43.66 2.58
C TYR A 776 -2.60 44.71 3.34
N PRO A 777 -3.65 44.28 4.07
CA PRO A 777 -4.59 45.19 4.72
C PRO A 777 -4.08 45.81 6.02
N GLU A 778 -3.09 45.22 6.69
CA GLU A 778 -2.55 45.72 7.96
C GLU A 778 -1.90 47.11 7.79
N LEU A 779 -2.07 47.96 8.80
CA LEU A 779 -1.53 49.33 8.81
C LEU A 779 -0.03 49.39 9.12
N GLU A 780 0.44 48.43 9.89
CA GLU A 780 1.85 48.33 10.30
C GLU A 780 2.69 47.74 9.15
N PRO A 781 3.96 48.17 9.00
CA PRO A 781 4.82 47.74 7.90
C PRO A 781 5.20 46.25 7.99
N LEU A 782 5.70 45.70 6.89
CA LEU A 782 6.10 44.29 6.78
C LEU A 782 7.20 43.92 7.78
N ASP A 783 8.07 44.87 8.15
CA ASP A 783 9.07 44.72 9.21
C ASP A 783 8.45 44.27 10.54
N THR A 784 7.35 44.89 10.94
CA THR A 784 6.65 44.57 12.20
C THR A 784 6.10 43.15 12.17
N PHE A 785 5.57 42.72 11.02
CA PHE A 785 5.14 41.33 10.85
C PHE A 785 6.33 40.36 10.88
N ALA A 786 7.44 40.67 10.23
CA ALA A 786 8.64 39.84 10.22
C ALA A 786 9.19 39.62 11.64
N GLU A 787 9.25 40.67 12.46
CA GLU A 787 9.66 40.58 13.87
C GLU A 787 8.74 39.66 14.69
N GLN A 788 7.42 39.78 14.50
CA GLN A 788 6.45 38.91 15.16
C GLN A 788 6.51 37.45 14.68
N CYS A 789 6.71 37.27 13.37
CA CYS A 789 6.75 35.95 12.71
C CYS A 789 7.97 35.14 13.16
N PHE A 790 9.16 35.74 13.13
CA PHE A 790 10.40 35.05 13.46
C PHE A 790 10.74 35.05 14.96
N LYS A 791 10.14 35.95 15.74
CA LYS A 791 10.44 36.17 17.16
C LYS A 791 11.93 36.47 17.43
N ASP A 792 12.60 37.01 16.42
CA ASP A 792 14.01 37.41 16.44
C ASP A 792 14.23 38.60 15.50
N GLY A 793 14.49 39.78 16.05
CA GLY A 793 14.67 41.01 15.27
C GLY A 793 15.87 40.97 14.33
N SER A 794 16.90 40.15 14.61
CA SER A 794 18.06 40.00 13.73
C SER A 794 17.72 39.26 12.44
N ILE A 795 16.85 38.24 12.53
CA ILE A 795 16.37 37.46 11.37
C ILE A 795 15.42 38.33 10.54
N ALA A 796 14.52 39.04 11.21
CA ALA A 796 13.59 39.97 10.56
C ALA A 796 14.34 41.07 9.78
N ALA A 797 15.30 41.74 10.41
CA ALA A 797 16.09 42.81 9.78
C ALA A 797 16.88 42.31 8.56
N SER A 798 17.50 41.13 8.65
CA SER A 798 18.23 40.52 7.53
C SER A 798 17.29 40.17 6.37
N THR A 799 16.15 39.55 6.66
CA THR A 799 15.14 39.19 5.64
C THR A 799 14.61 40.43 4.91
N MET A 800 14.29 41.49 5.66
CA MET A 800 13.80 42.75 5.09
C MET A 800 14.87 43.50 4.28
N LYS A 801 16.14 43.42 4.69
CA LYS A 801 17.27 43.98 3.93
C LYS A 801 17.37 43.33 2.55
N GLU A 802 17.28 42.00 2.47
CA GLU A 802 17.36 41.27 1.20
C GLU A 802 16.14 41.55 0.30
N LEU A 803 14.94 41.66 0.86
CA LEU A 803 13.74 42.07 0.10
C LEU A 803 13.89 43.43 -0.55
N ARG A 804 14.40 44.42 0.19
CA ARG A 804 14.64 45.77 -0.34
C ARG A 804 15.76 45.77 -1.37
N ALA A 805 16.81 44.98 -1.18
CA ALA A 805 17.90 44.82 -2.14
C ALA A 805 17.42 44.20 -3.47
N ALA A 806 16.49 43.25 -3.40
CA ALA A 806 15.85 42.65 -4.58
C ALA A 806 14.89 43.62 -5.32
N GLY A 807 14.54 44.76 -4.70
CA GLY A 807 13.67 45.77 -5.29
C GLY A 807 12.16 45.49 -5.16
N VAL A 808 11.76 44.63 -4.22
CA VAL A 808 10.34 44.29 -4.00
C VAL A 808 9.55 45.51 -3.54
N ILE A 809 8.39 45.74 -4.17
CA ILE A 809 7.54 46.91 -3.89
C ILE A 809 6.53 46.55 -2.80
N GLU A 810 6.49 47.34 -1.73
CA GLU A 810 5.57 47.15 -0.60
C GLU A 810 4.40 48.15 -0.64
N ARG A 811 3.18 47.66 -0.39
CA ARG A 811 1.97 48.49 -0.23
C ARG A 811 1.14 48.01 0.97
N SER A 812 1.29 48.70 2.10
CA SER A 812 0.51 48.47 3.33
C SER A 812 -0.84 49.19 3.32
N ALA A 813 -1.74 48.79 4.22
CA ALA A 813 -3.06 49.39 4.41
C ALA A 813 -3.97 49.32 3.16
N PHE A 814 -3.86 48.25 2.37
CA PHE A 814 -4.72 48.05 1.20
C PHE A 814 -5.50 46.74 1.30
N ARG A 815 -6.83 46.85 1.26
CA ARG A 815 -7.73 45.70 1.17
C ARG A 815 -7.99 45.35 -0.28
N LEU A 816 -7.89 44.06 -0.62
CA LEU A 816 -8.31 43.55 -1.92
C LEU A 816 -9.85 43.52 -1.99
N LEU A 817 -10.42 44.21 -2.98
CA LEU A 817 -11.86 44.25 -3.22
C LEU A 817 -12.29 43.28 -4.31
N GLU A 818 -11.63 43.36 -5.47
CA GLU A 818 -12.03 42.64 -6.67
C GLU A 818 -10.84 42.34 -7.58
N ILE A 819 -11.06 41.41 -8.50
CA ILE A 819 -10.16 41.08 -9.60
C ILE A 819 -10.76 41.66 -10.87
N ILE A 820 -9.95 42.36 -11.65
CA ILE A 820 -10.33 42.95 -12.94
C ILE A 820 -9.73 42.06 -14.03
N PRO A 821 -10.52 41.19 -14.68
CA PRO A 821 -10.05 40.34 -15.75
C PRO A 821 -9.91 41.10 -17.07
N ASP A 822 -9.11 40.57 -17.99
CA ASP A 822 -9.12 40.94 -19.40
C ASP A 822 -10.25 40.23 -20.19
N GLU A 823 -10.31 40.46 -21.50
CA GLU A 823 -11.30 39.86 -22.41
C GLU A 823 -11.20 38.32 -22.46
N GLU A 824 -10.05 37.74 -22.11
CA GLU A 824 -9.81 36.29 -22.08
C GLU A 824 -10.10 35.66 -20.69
N GLY A 825 -10.49 36.47 -19.72
CA GLY A 825 -10.77 36.05 -18.34
C GLY A 825 -9.52 35.84 -17.49
N CYS A 826 -8.36 36.32 -17.93
CA CYS A 826 -7.11 36.34 -17.17
C CYS A 826 -7.02 37.61 -16.30
N VAL A 827 -6.33 37.54 -15.15
CA VAL A 827 -6.12 38.71 -14.29
C VAL A 827 -5.37 39.79 -15.07
N GLN A 828 -5.94 40.99 -15.16
CA GLN A 828 -5.31 42.17 -15.76
C GLN A 828 -4.91 43.21 -14.70
N ALA A 829 -5.72 43.33 -13.66
CA ALA A 829 -5.46 44.20 -12.52
C ALA A 829 -6.24 43.74 -11.29
N VAL A 830 -5.90 44.31 -10.13
CA VAL A 830 -6.64 44.14 -8.88
C VAL A 830 -7.13 45.48 -8.36
N GLY A 831 -8.37 45.52 -7.86
CA GLY A 831 -8.95 46.68 -7.21
C GLY A 831 -8.62 46.70 -5.72
N LEU A 832 -7.98 47.76 -5.26
CA LEU A 832 -7.51 47.90 -3.88
C LEU A 832 -8.17 49.11 -3.19
N GLU A 833 -8.66 48.93 -1.98
CA GLU A 833 -9.18 50.00 -1.13
C GLU A 833 -8.16 50.39 -0.06
N LYS A 834 -7.83 51.69 0.05
CA LYS A 834 -6.96 52.19 1.10
C LYS A 834 -7.70 52.28 2.44
N LEU A 835 -7.13 51.65 3.47
CA LEU A 835 -7.63 51.67 4.84
C LEU A 835 -7.02 52.83 5.64
N PHE A 836 -7.81 53.46 6.52
CA PHE A 836 -7.38 54.54 7.40
C PHE A 836 -7.57 54.14 8.88
N ARG A 837 -6.74 54.70 9.78
CA ARG A 837 -6.78 54.40 11.23
C ARG A 837 -8.15 54.65 11.90
N ALA A 838 -9.02 55.48 11.32
CA ALA A 838 -10.30 55.86 11.92
C ALA A 838 -11.48 54.89 11.64
N SER A 839 -11.35 53.91 10.74
CA SER A 839 -12.47 53.07 10.28
C SER A 839 -12.54 51.67 10.92
N VAL A 840 -11.75 51.38 11.96
CA VAL A 840 -11.66 50.04 12.59
C VAL A 840 -12.72 49.80 13.68
N SER A 841 -13.54 50.80 14.01
CA SER A 841 -14.55 50.70 15.08
C SER A 841 -15.92 51.26 14.69
N SER A 842 -16.57 50.69 13.68
CA SER A 842 -18.04 50.61 13.61
C SER A 842 -18.53 49.97 12.31
N SER A 843 -19.37 48.96 12.47
CA SER A 843 -20.26 48.42 11.45
C SER A 843 -21.38 49.41 11.12
N SER A 844 -21.05 50.49 10.43
CA SER A 844 -22.04 51.41 9.87
C SER A 844 -21.63 51.77 8.45
N GLN A 845 -22.53 51.45 7.52
CA GLN A 845 -22.50 51.89 6.14
C GLN A 845 -22.51 53.42 6.13
N SER A 846 -21.33 54.02 5.97
CA SER A 846 -21.19 55.39 5.50
C SER A 846 -20.33 55.37 4.25
N ASN A 847 -20.95 55.72 3.12
CA ASN A 847 -20.31 55.96 1.83
C ASN A 847 -19.38 57.20 1.90
N ASN A 848 -18.28 57.11 2.63
CA ASN A 848 -17.15 57.99 2.42
C ASN A 848 -16.25 57.31 1.40
N GLY A 849 -16.07 57.96 0.24
CA GLY A 849 -15.30 57.44 -0.88
C GLY A 849 -13.88 57.03 -0.47
N GLY A 850 -13.71 55.74 -0.17
CA GLY A 850 -12.39 55.14 0.05
C GLY A 850 -11.56 55.33 -1.21
N ILE A 851 -10.29 55.70 -1.05
CA ILE A 851 -9.36 55.81 -2.18
C ILE A 851 -9.18 54.41 -2.76
N CYS A 852 -9.81 54.16 -3.91
CA CYS A 852 -9.67 52.91 -4.65
C CYS A 852 -8.59 53.05 -5.71
N ILE A 853 -7.63 52.14 -5.74
CA ILE A 853 -6.53 52.12 -6.70
C ILE A 853 -6.64 50.86 -7.55
N LYS A 854 -6.48 51.02 -8.86
CA LYS A 854 -6.30 49.90 -9.79
C LYS A 854 -4.81 49.57 -9.85
N GLN A 855 -4.41 48.39 -9.38
CA GLN A 855 -3.05 47.90 -9.46
C GLN A 855 -2.95 46.90 -10.63
N PRO A 856 -2.26 47.25 -11.75
CA PRO A 856 -2.01 46.32 -12.85
C PRO A 856 -1.33 45.05 -12.34
N CYS A 857 -1.75 43.91 -12.86
CA CYS A 857 -1.30 42.61 -12.39
C CYS A 857 -1.62 41.53 -13.43
N LYS A 858 -0.65 40.70 -13.82
CA LYS A 858 -0.91 39.49 -14.66
C LYS A 858 -1.01 38.20 -13.84
N LEU A 859 -0.59 38.22 -12.58
CA LEU A 859 -0.63 37.08 -11.68
C LEU A 859 -0.82 37.55 -10.23
N LEU A 860 -1.90 37.10 -9.60
CA LEU A 860 -2.21 37.34 -8.19
C LEU A 860 -1.94 36.07 -7.38
N VAL A 861 -1.03 36.15 -6.41
CA VAL A 861 -0.74 35.06 -5.48
C VAL A 861 -1.24 35.43 -4.10
N THR A 862 -2.09 34.59 -3.50
CA THR A 862 -2.71 34.88 -2.19
C THR A 862 -2.03 34.11 -1.05
N CYS A 863 -1.60 34.86 -0.02
CA CYS A 863 -0.84 34.39 1.14
C CYS A 863 -1.41 34.96 2.45
N THR A 864 -2.74 35.08 2.57
CA THR A 864 -3.44 35.53 3.78
C THR A 864 -3.52 34.43 4.84
N GLN A 865 -3.97 34.79 6.05
CA GLN A 865 -4.13 33.83 7.14
C GLN A 865 -5.04 32.65 6.72
N PRO A 866 -4.56 31.41 6.84
CA PRO A 866 -5.27 30.25 6.32
C PRO A 866 -6.41 29.81 7.25
N HIS A 867 -7.53 29.37 6.67
CA HIS A 867 -8.71 28.82 7.34
C HIS A 867 -9.18 27.53 6.65
N VAL A 868 -10.13 26.82 7.26
CA VAL A 868 -10.76 25.67 6.60
C VAL A 868 -11.49 26.14 5.33
N ASP A 869 -11.31 25.39 4.24
CA ASP A 869 -11.86 25.70 2.92
C ASP A 869 -13.38 25.94 2.95
N GLN A 870 -13.87 26.98 2.28
CA GLN A 870 -15.26 27.40 2.44
C GLN A 870 -16.29 26.37 1.93
N PRO A 871 -16.10 25.71 0.77
CA PRO A 871 -16.95 24.59 0.34
C PRO A 871 -17.03 23.47 1.39
N ILE A 872 -15.88 22.97 1.88
CA ILE A 872 -15.88 21.89 2.88
C ILE A 872 -16.50 22.34 4.19
N PHE A 873 -16.26 23.59 4.63
CA PHE A 873 -16.86 24.14 5.83
C PHE A 873 -18.38 24.18 5.75
N ARG A 874 -18.93 24.57 4.59
CA ARG A 874 -20.39 24.55 4.35
C ARG A 874 -20.93 23.11 4.41
N ALA A 875 -20.25 22.16 3.80
CA ALA A 875 -20.63 20.74 3.83
C ALA A 875 -20.60 20.17 5.25
N ILE A 876 -19.51 20.37 5.99
CA ILE A 876 -19.35 19.95 7.40
C ILE A 876 -20.47 20.51 8.28
N ARG A 877 -20.80 21.81 8.12
CA ARG A 877 -21.85 22.47 8.90
C ARG A 877 -23.25 21.96 8.54
N LYS A 878 -23.53 21.78 7.25
CA LYS A 878 -24.79 21.22 6.74
C LYS A 878 -25.04 19.84 7.33
N GLU A 879 -23.98 19.03 7.39
CA GLU A 879 -24.02 17.65 7.89
C GLU A 879 -23.94 17.55 9.42
N GLY A 880 -23.88 18.66 10.17
CA GLY A 880 -23.91 18.65 11.63
C GLY A 880 -22.66 18.03 12.28
N LEU A 881 -21.50 18.12 11.63
CA LEU A 881 -20.22 17.78 12.25
C LEU A 881 -19.78 18.91 13.20
N VAL A 882 -19.25 18.54 14.36
CA VAL A 882 -18.87 19.53 15.39
C VAL A 882 -17.69 20.37 14.92
N PHE A 883 -17.87 21.70 14.91
CA PHE A 883 -16.88 22.65 14.45
C PHE A 883 -16.72 23.83 15.44
N ASN A 884 -15.48 24.13 15.83
CA ASN A 884 -15.13 25.24 16.72
C ASN A 884 -13.87 25.97 16.20
N GLY A 885 -13.95 26.57 15.02
CA GLY A 885 -12.80 27.12 14.29
C GLY A 885 -11.91 26.06 13.63
N ARG A 886 -12.05 24.80 14.06
CA ARG A 886 -11.49 23.56 13.51
C ARG A 886 -12.52 22.44 13.65
N ILE A 887 -12.35 21.35 12.92
CA ILE A 887 -13.15 20.12 13.07
C ILE A 887 -12.78 19.49 14.42
N VAL A 888 -13.77 19.20 15.26
CA VAL A 888 -13.53 18.64 16.60
C VAL A 888 -13.54 17.12 16.52
N VAL A 889 -12.47 16.50 17.02
CA VAL A 889 -12.31 15.04 17.08
C VAL A 889 -11.99 14.55 18.49
N ASP A 890 -12.22 13.28 18.76
CA ASP A 890 -11.81 12.64 20.01
C ASP A 890 -10.35 12.14 19.97
N GLY A 891 -9.94 11.42 21.02
CA GLY A 891 -8.60 10.83 21.11
C GLY A 891 -8.25 9.81 20.00
N ASN A 892 -9.25 9.25 19.32
CA ASN A 892 -9.09 8.33 18.20
C ASN A 892 -9.24 9.04 16.85
N PHE A 893 -9.20 10.37 16.82
CA PHE A 893 -9.40 11.20 15.65
C PHE A 893 -10.81 11.08 15.03
N GLN A 894 -11.78 10.51 15.74
CA GLN A 894 -13.16 10.39 15.30
C GLN A 894 -13.94 11.67 15.57
N THR A 895 -14.71 12.10 14.58
CA THR A 895 -15.72 13.15 14.78
C THR A 895 -16.93 12.59 15.56
N ASN A 896 -17.98 13.38 15.72
CA ASN A 896 -19.26 12.89 16.25
C ASN A 896 -19.95 11.87 15.31
N ASP A 897 -19.41 11.62 14.12
CA ASP A 897 -19.70 10.45 13.32
C ASP A 897 -18.56 9.42 13.44
N PRO A 898 -18.83 8.17 13.85
CA PRO A 898 -17.78 7.16 14.00
C PRO A 898 -17.12 6.76 12.68
N ASN A 899 -17.75 7.05 11.53
CA ASN A 899 -17.21 6.75 10.20
C ASN A 899 -16.41 7.91 9.60
N ILE A 900 -16.36 9.07 10.26
CA ILE A 900 -15.68 10.26 9.76
C ILE A 900 -14.58 10.68 10.74
N PHE A 901 -13.37 10.73 10.21
CA PHE A 901 -12.15 11.11 10.91
C PHE A 901 -11.67 12.47 10.39
N ALA A 902 -10.97 13.22 11.24
CA ALA A 902 -10.27 14.43 10.81
C ALA A 902 -8.91 14.57 11.48
N CYS A 903 -7.90 14.97 10.71
CA CYS A 903 -6.55 15.13 11.21
C CYS A 903 -5.77 16.25 10.47
N GLY A 904 -4.60 16.62 11.01
CA GLY A 904 -3.82 17.77 10.53
C GLY A 904 -4.44 19.11 10.93
N SER A 905 -3.93 20.21 10.37
CA SER A 905 -4.25 21.58 10.81
C SER A 905 -5.72 21.99 10.71
N CYS A 906 -6.55 21.24 9.99
CA CYS A 906 -8.01 21.45 9.93
C CYS A 906 -8.77 20.95 11.18
N ALA A 907 -8.11 20.17 12.05
CA ALA A 907 -8.72 19.50 13.18
C ALA A 907 -8.13 19.92 14.55
N MET A 908 -8.89 19.65 15.61
CA MET A 908 -8.49 19.82 17.00
C MET A 908 -9.10 18.73 17.88
N PHE A 909 -8.41 18.35 18.96
CA PHE A 909 -8.98 17.43 19.93
C PHE A 909 -10.10 18.09 20.74
N SER A 910 -11.05 17.25 21.17
CA SER A 910 -12.19 17.67 21.97
C SER A 910 -11.74 18.23 23.32
N ARG A 911 -12.58 19.08 23.92
CA ARG A 911 -12.31 19.64 25.26
C ARG A 911 -12.20 18.57 26.35
N GLN A 912 -12.75 17.38 26.11
CA GLN A 912 -12.66 16.25 27.05
C GLN A 912 -11.26 15.61 27.04
N CYS A 913 -10.54 15.69 25.92
CA CYS A 913 -9.14 15.27 25.82
C CYS A 913 -8.17 16.32 26.41
N GLY A 914 -8.55 17.61 26.34
CA GLY A 914 -7.79 18.72 26.88
C GLY A 914 -8.22 20.07 26.31
N LYS A 915 -7.83 21.17 26.95
CA LYS A 915 -8.20 22.52 26.49
C LYS A 915 -7.29 22.98 25.33
N HIS A 916 -7.91 23.40 24.22
CA HIS A 916 -7.24 24.06 23.08
C HIS A 916 -6.11 23.25 22.41
N LEU A 917 -6.32 21.96 22.23
CA LEU A 917 -5.34 21.07 21.59
C LEU A 917 -5.54 21.03 20.06
N ASN A 918 -5.10 22.10 19.38
CA ASN A 918 -5.11 22.14 17.92
C ASN A 918 -4.04 21.21 17.35
N HIS A 919 -4.37 20.46 16.29
CA HIS A 919 -3.43 19.53 15.67
C HIS A 919 -2.22 20.25 15.04
N GLU A 920 -2.36 21.52 14.65
CA GLU A 920 -1.26 22.34 14.11
C GLU A 920 -0.05 22.47 15.08
N LEU A 921 -0.27 22.23 16.37
CA LEU A 921 0.76 22.28 17.42
C LEU A 921 1.61 21.01 17.50
N PHE A 922 1.23 19.96 16.80
CA PHE A 922 1.89 18.65 16.83
C PHE A 922 2.54 18.35 15.49
N ASN A 923 3.53 17.44 15.52
CA ASN A 923 4.21 16.98 14.32
C ASN A 923 3.20 16.30 13.37
N SER A 924 3.16 16.75 12.11
CA SER A 924 2.17 16.30 11.12
C SER A 924 2.35 14.84 10.74
N ASN A 925 3.59 14.35 10.73
CA ASN A 925 3.94 12.97 10.44
C ASN A 925 3.52 12.05 11.60
N GLU A 926 3.80 12.43 12.84
CA GLU A 926 3.36 11.69 14.03
C GLU A 926 1.82 11.61 14.13
N LEU A 927 1.13 12.73 13.90
CA LEU A 927 -0.34 12.76 13.83
C LEU A 927 -0.90 11.82 12.76
N GLY A 928 -0.28 11.79 11.58
CA GLY A 928 -0.70 10.90 10.49
C GLY A 928 -0.54 9.43 10.85
N GLN A 929 0.58 9.06 11.48
CA GLN A 929 0.81 7.71 11.98
C GLN A 929 -0.18 7.31 13.08
N ALA A 930 -0.50 8.22 14.01
CA ALA A 930 -1.48 7.99 15.08
C ALA A 930 -2.92 7.82 14.54
N LEU A 931 -3.29 8.62 13.53
CA LEU A 931 -4.55 8.46 12.81
C LEU A 931 -4.62 7.09 12.12
N ALA A 932 -3.57 6.66 11.43
CA ALA A 932 -3.51 5.35 10.78
C ALA A 932 -3.69 4.21 11.79
N ASN A 933 -3.06 4.29 12.96
CA ASN A 933 -3.25 3.31 14.04
C ASN A 933 -4.71 3.25 14.50
N SER A 934 -5.41 4.39 14.56
CA SER A 934 -6.83 4.44 14.92
C SER A 934 -7.70 3.76 13.85
N LEU A 935 -7.40 3.97 12.56
CA LEU A 935 -8.08 3.28 11.46
C LEU A 935 -7.80 1.77 11.46
N ILE A 936 -6.55 1.35 11.65
CA ILE A 936 -6.16 -0.07 11.74
C ILE A 936 -6.90 -0.76 12.89
N SER A 937 -7.11 -0.06 14.01
CA SER A 937 -7.79 -0.63 15.18
C SER A 937 -9.23 -1.07 14.91
N LEU A 938 -9.90 -0.47 13.92
CA LEU A 938 -11.27 -0.83 13.51
C LEU A 938 -11.34 -2.23 12.89
N PHE A 939 -10.22 -2.76 12.42
CA PHE A 939 -10.13 -4.03 11.70
C PHE A 939 -9.38 -5.10 12.50
N ILE A 940 -9.14 -4.88 13.80
CA ILE A 940 -8.48 -5.88 14.66
C ILE A 940 -9.31 -7.17 14.69
N ASP A 941 -10.63 -7.08 14.71
CA ASP A 941 -11.52 -8.26 14.72
C ASP A 941 -11.49 -9.05 13.38
N TYR A 942 -10.91 -8.48 12.32
CA TYR A 942 -10.69 -9.17 11.05
C TYR A 942 -9.43 -10.06 11.13
N LEU A 943 -8.58 -9.84 12.13
CA LEU A 943 -7.46 -10.73 12.42
C LEU A 943 -8.01 -12.05 12.96
N PRO A 944 -7.51 -13.21 12.49
CA PRO A 944 -7.85 -14.51 13.06
C PRO A 944 -7.74 -14.45 14.58
N CYS A 945 -8.79 -14.90 15.27
CA CYS A 945 -8.93 -14.79 16.72
C CYS A 945 -7.62 -15.15 17.45
N HIS A 946 -7.33 -14.45 18.55
CA HIS A 946 -6.18 -14.70 19.43
C HIS A 946 -6.09 -16.14 19.98
N ASP A 947 -7.00 -17.06 19.64
CA ASP A 947 -6.94 -18.49 19.99
C ASP A 947 -6.59 -19.44 18.83
N THR A 948 -6.48 -18.91 17.60
CA THR A 948 -6.14 -19.69 16.39
C THR A 948 -4.76 -19.30 15.87
N LEU A 949 -3.76 -20.20 16.05
CA LEU A 949 -2.45 -20.29 15.36
C LEU A 949 -1.57 -19.01 15.23
N TRP A 950 -2.02 -17.86 15.70
CA TRP A 950 -1.46 -16.54 15.36
C TRP A 950 -1.36 -15.60 16.58
N ARG A 951 -1.25 -16.13 17.81
CA ARG A 951 -1.04 -15.33 19.05
C ARG A 951 0.16 -14.36 19.01
N GLY A 952 1.08 -14.52 18.07
CA GLY A 952 2.29 -13.68 17.99
C GLY A 952 2.25 -12.55 16.95
N VAL A 953 1.30 -12.56 16.01
CA VAL A 953 1.46 -11.89 14.69
C VAL A 953 1.54 -10.36 14.72
N LEU A 954 1.51 -9.71 15.88
CA LEU A 954 1.63 -8.27 15.99
C LEU A 954 3.05 -7.87 16.45
N PRO A 955 4.04 -7.79 15.54
CA PRO A 955 5.31 -7.14 15.85
C PRO A 955 5.05 -5.64 16.01
N ASP A 956 4.99 -5.15 17.24
CA ASP A 956 5.34 -3.79 17.69
C ASP A 956 5.00 -2.61 16.74
N PRO A 957 3.70 -2.44 16.38
CA PRO A 957 3.02 -1.17 16.73
C PRO A 957 1.75 -1.39 17.56
N PHE A 958 1.39 -2.65 17.87
CA PHE A 958 0.18 -2.99 18.61
C PHE A 958 0.42 -3.14 20.12
N GLU A 959 1.66 -3.42 20.58
CA GLU A 959 2.01 -3.31 22.00
C GLU A 959 1.93 -1.85 22.51
N THR A 960 1.97 -0.88 21.59
CA THR A 960 1.73 0.54 21.87
C THR A 960 0.38 1.06 21.40
N LEU A 961 -0.57 0.20 20.97
CA LEU A 961 -1.98 0.59 21.01
C LEU A 961 -2.38 0.53 22.48
N PRO A 962 -2.49 1.66 23.20
CA PRO A 962 -2.85 1.62 24.61
C PRO A 962 -4.28 1.11 24.71
N LEU A 963 -4.49 -0.22 24.83
CA LEU A 963 -5.78 -0.89 24.98
C LEU A 963 -6.91 -0.03 24.40
N LEU A 964 -6.83 0.31 23.11
CA LEU A 964 -7.86 1.08 22.42
C LEU A 964 -9.00 0.11 22.12
N ARG A 965 -9.51 -0.60 23.15
CA ARG A 965 -10.90 -1.00 23.16
C ARG A 965 -11.65 0.31 23.07
N THR A 966 -12.24 0.53 21.92
CA THR A 966 -13.24 1.55 21.66
C THR A 966 -14.10 1.71 22.91
N THR A 967 -13.91 2.80 23.65
CA THR A 967 -14.96 3.22 24.57
C THR A 967 -16.16 3.43 23.67
N GLN A 968 -17.24 2.66 23.87
CA GLN A 968 -18.46 2.76 23.05
C GLN A 968 -19.10 4.15 23.09
N THR A 969 -18.60 5.04 23.96
CA THR A 969 -19.04 6.41 24.14
C THR A 969 -18.07 7.39 23.48
N TRP A 970 -18.53 8.08 22.44
CA TRP A 970 -17.85 9.27 21.93
C TRP A 970 -18.07 10.45 22.91
N PRO A 971 -17.04 11.23 23.23
CA PRO A 971 -15.67 11.15 22.71
C PRO A 971 -14.73 10.28 23.57
N SER A 972 -13.83 9.52 22.94
CA SER A 972 -12.66 8.93 23.63
C SER A 972 -11.77 10.03 24.21
N THR A 973 -11.42 9.93 25.49
CA THR A 973 -10.58 10.94 26.19
C THR A 973 -9.09 10.63 26.14
N LEU A 974 -8.71 9.41 25.76
CA LEU A 974 -7.31 8.97 25.74
C LEU A 974 -6.61 9.55 24.51
N LEU A 975 -5.68 10.47 24.74
CA LEU A 975 -4.85 11.03 23.68
C LEU A 975 -3.80 10.03 23.21
N PRO A 976 -3.48 10.01 21.90
CA PRO A 976 -2.35 9.26 21.40
C PRO A 976 -1.05 9.87 21.94
N ARG A 977 0.00 9.05 22.03
CA ARG A 977 1.33 9.51 22.45
C ARG A 977 1.96 10.36 21.35
N LEU A 978 1.85 11.69 21.48
CA LEU A 978 2.41 12.69 20.56
C LEU A 978 3.61 13.40 21.21
N ILE A 979 4.83 12.95 20.92
CA ILE A 979 6.07 13.41 21.55
C ILE A 979 7.08 14.01 20.56
N GLN A 980 6.87 13.84 19.25
CA GLN A 980 7.81 14.37 18.25
C GLN A 980 7.78 15.90 18.22
N ALA A 981 8.94 16.49 17.91
CA ALA A 981 9.06 17.93 17.78
C ALA A 981 8.31 18.43 16.53
N LYS A 982 7.64 19.57 16.67
CA LYS A 982 7.04 20.32 15.56
C LYS A 982 8.14 21.10 14.86
N CYS A 983 8.12 21.14 13.53
CA CYS A 983 9.00 21.99 12.74
C CYS A 983 8.20 22.99 11.92
N LEU A 984 8.57 24.27 12.02
CA LEU A 984 8.19 25.33 11.11
C LEU A 984 9.43 25.69 10.31
N ALA A 985 9.38 25.63 8.99
CA ALA A 985 10.53 25.95 8.15
C ALA A 985 10.09 26.77 6.93
N ALA A 986 11.02 27.51 6.32
CA ALA A 986 10.75 28.41 5.19
C ALA A 986 12.03 28.70 4.38
N LEU A 987 11.88 28.85 3.05
CA LEU A 987 12.87 29.57 2.24
C LEU A 987 12.52 31.05 2.26
N LEU A 988 13.50 31.85 2.63
CA LEU A 988 13.41 33.29 2.66
C LEU A 988 14.15 33.86 1.43
N PRO A 989 13.86 35.13 1.07
CA PRO A 989 14.53 35.86 -0.01
C PRO A 989 16.05 35.66 -0.01
N GLU A 990 16.67 35.58 -1.20
CA GLU A 990 18.11 35.31 -1.40
C GLU A 990 18.59 33.93 -0.90
N ASN A 991 17.71 32.92 -0.96
CA ASN A 991 17.96 31.52 -0.56
C ASN A 991 18.35 31.34 0.91
N TRP A 992 17.97 32.27 1.78
CA TRP A 992 18.14 32.09 3.22
C TRP A 992 17.20 30.99 3.73
N VAL A 993 17.73 30.00 4.43
CA VAL A 993 16.97 28.91 5.04
C VAL A 993 16.64 29.29 6.48
N TYR A 994 15.36 29.21 6.84
CA TYR A 994 14.89 29.36 8.21
C TYR A 994 14.18 28.10 8.67
N PHE A 995 14.47 27.64 9.89
CA PHE A 995 13.63 26.67 10.57
C PHE A 995 13.61 26.86 12.08
N ASN A 996 12.48 26.54 12.68
CA ASN A 996 12.24 26.48 14.12
C ASN A 996 11.67 25.10 14.45
N VAL A 997 12.43 24.32 15.23
CA VAL A 997 12.05 22.99 15.70
C VAL A 997 11.79 23.06 17.19
N LYS A 998 10.62 22.61 17.64
CA LYS A 998 10.18 22.75 19.03
C LYS A 998 9.53 21.49 19.59
N LYS A 999 9.92 21.10 20.80
CA LYS A 999 9.30 19.99 21.53
C LYS A 999 7.83 20.30 21.81
N CYS A 1000 6.93 19.39 21.45
CA CYS A 1000 5.53 19.53 21.80
C CYS A 1000 5.39 19.42 23.33
N THR A 1001 4.86 20.45 23.98
CA THR A 1001 4.70 20.49 25.43
C THR A 1001 3.22 20.58 25.78
N LEU A 1002 2.60 19.41 25.98
CA LEU A 1002 1.30 19.28 26.64
C LEU A 1002 1.48 19.70 28.11
N GLN A 1003 1.42 21.00 28.40
CA GLN A 1003 1.38 21.64 29.73
C GLN A 1003 1.98 20.80 30.88
N SER A 1004 3.26 20.44 30.84
CA SER A 1004 3.93 19.97 32.07
C SER A 1004 4.20 21.19 32.94
N LYS A 1005 3.84 21.11 34.24
CA LYS A 1005 4.12 22.12 35.26
C LYS A 1005 5.64 22.33 35.52
N TYR A 1006 6.50 21.56 34.85
CA TYR A 1006 7.96 21.53 35.00
C TYR A 1006 8.70 22.14 33.81
N ASN A 1007 8.06 23.07 33.09
CA ASN A 1007 8.59 23.67 31.85
C ASN A 1007 9.23 25.05 32.05
N THR A 1008 9.83 25.32 33.21
CA THR A 1008 10.67 26.50 33.40
C THR A 1008 11.89 26.39 32.47
N LEU A 1009 12.08 27.43 31.66
CA LEU A 1009 13.18 27.53 30.71
C LEU A 1009 14.45 27.87 31.49
N PHE A 1010 15.58 27.27 31.12
CA PHE A 1010 16.86 27.88 31.48
C PHE A 1010 17.03 29.13 30.59
N GLU A 1011 17.16 30.32 31.19
CA GLU A 1011 17.00 31.60 30.50
C GLU A 1011 18.12 31.95 29.51
N GLN A 1012 19.23 31.21 29.46
CA GLN A 1012 20.32 31.53 28.53
C GLN A 1012 20.31 30.63 27.28
N PRO A 1013 19.89 31.17 26.12
CA PRO A 1013 20.02 30.46 24.84
C PRO A 1013 21.49 30.41 24.44
N TRP A 1014 21.94 29.28 23.93
CA TRP A 1014 23.23 29.19 23.28
C TRP A 1014 23.08 29.60 21.82
N ILE A 1015 23.95 30.50 21.39
CA ILE A 1015 23.90 31.09 20.06
C ILE A 1015 25.27 30.89 19.42
N MET A 1016 25.29 30.16 18.32
CA MET A 1016 26.42 30.13 17.40
C MET A 1016 26.13 31.06 16.24
N ARG A 1017 27.08 31.95 15.93
CA ARG A 1017 27.03 32.83 14.75
C ARG A 1017 28.31 32.67 13.94
N LYS A 1018 28.16 32.54 12.63
CA LYS A 1018 29.21 32.75 11.62
C LYS A 1018 28.67 33.72 10.56
N ASP A 1019 29.55 34.23 9.71
CA ASP A 1019 29.24 35.32 8.76
C ASP A 1019 28.00 35.04 7.87
N GLU A 1020 27.67 33.78 7.60
CA GLU A 1020 26.57 33.38 6.71
C GLU A 1020 25.45 32.57 7.39
N TRP A 1021 25.50 32.34 8.71
CA TRP A 1021 24.46 31.59 9.43
C TRP A 1021 24.47 31.77 10.95
N GLN A 1022 23.31 31.53 11.57
CA GLN A 1022 23.08 31.54 13.02
C GLN A 1022 22.28 30.30 13.43
N LEU A 1023 22.72 29.63 14.51
CA LEU A 1023 21.96 28.57 15.19
C LEU A 1023 21.75 28.96 16.65
N LYS A 1024 20.50 28.94 17.10
CA LYS A 1024 20.08 29.21 18.48
C LYS A 1024 19.46 27.95 19.07
N VAL A 1025 19.96 27.54 20.23
CA VAL A 1025 19.47 26.35 20.96
C VAL A 1025 18.99 26.77 22.35
N GLN A 1026 17.83 26.27 22.75
CA GLN A 1026 17.22 26.48 24.06
C GLN A 1026 17.01 25.14 24.76
N TRP A 1027 17.32 25.09 26.05
CA TRP A 1027 17.18 23.90 26.88
C TRP A 1027 16.13 24.05 27.99
N THR A 1028 15.69 22.91 28.48
CA THR A 1028 14.96 22.78 29.75
C THR A 1028 15.93 22.75 30.93
N GLU A 1029 15.41 22.92 32.15
CA GLU A 1029 16.19 22.69 33.38
C GLU A 1029 16.81 21.28 33.47
N ALA A 1030 16.16 20.28 32.86
CA ALA A 1030 16.66 18.90 32.77
C ALA A 1030 17.78 18.72 31.71
N LYS A 1031 18.33 19.81 31.15
CA LYS A 1031 19.34 19.81 30.08
C LYS A 1031 18.91 19.05 28.82
N GLU A 1032 17.60 18.99 28.57
CA GLU A 1032 17.06 18.52 27.29
C GLU A 1032 16.85 19.71 26.35
N ILE A 1033 17.09 19.51 25.06
CA ILE A 1033 16.83 20.53 24.04
C ILE A 1033 15.32 20.71 23.89
N LYS A 1034 14.83 21.92 24.09
CA LYS A 1034 13.42 22.27 23.95
C LYS A 1034 13.09 22.87 22.59
N GLU A 1035 13.97 23.73 22.08
CA GLU A 1035 13.76 24.48 20.85
C GLU A 1035 15.09 24.79 20.16
N MET A 1036 15.09 24.68 18.83
CA MET A 1036 16.22 25.02 17.97
C MET A 1036 15.75 25.93 16.85
N THR A 1037 16.44 27.04 16.63
CA THR A 1037 16.17 27.98 15.53
C THR A 1037 17.41 28.16 14.69
N TYR A 1038 17.29 27.92 13.39
CA TYR A 1038 18.35 28.13 12.42
C TYR A 1038 17.95 29.21 11.42
N TYR A 1039 18.93 30.02 11.02
CA TYR A 1039 18.82 30.99 9.95
C TYR A 1039 20.16 31.13 9.24
N GLY A 1040 20.24 30.85 7.94
CA GLY A 1040 21.50 30.95 7.22
C GLY A 1040 21.41 30.69 5.72
N LYS A 1041 22.46 31.05 4.98
CA LYS A 1041 22.60 30.71 3.54
C LYS A 1041 23.05 29.27 3.31
N VAL A 1042 23.61 28.62 4.32
CA VAL A 1042 23.95 27.20 4.25
C VAL A 1042 22.66 26.40 4.27
N ASN A 1043 22.44 25.59 3.24
CA ASN A 1043 21.24 24.76 3.17
C ASN A 1043 21.33 23.59 4.15
N LEU A 1044 20.85 23.81 5.38
CA LEU A 1044 20.69 22.78 6.39
C LEU A 1044 19.29 22.17 6.32
N GLU A 1045 19.25 20.84 6.33
CA GLU A 1045 17.99 20.11 6.27
C GLU A 1045 17.34 20.05 7.66
N ALA A 1046 16.24 20.79 7.83
CA ALA A 1046 15.51 20.90 9.09
C ALA A 1046 15.08 19.55 9.69
N TRP A 1047 14.75 18.55 8.86
CA TRP A 1047 14.34 17.22 9.31
C TRP A 1047 15.40 16.50 10.18
N LYS A 1048 16.69 16.79 9.99
CA LYS A 1048 17.79 16.25 10.81
C LYS A 1048 17.75 16.76 12.25
N PHE A 1049 17.23 17.96 12.46
CA PHE A 1049 17.15 18.62 13.77
C PHE A 1049 15.92 18.21 14.57
N ILE A 1050 14.85 17.75 13.90
CA ILE A 1050 13.63 17.25 14.55
C ILE A 1050 13.96 16.14 15.56
N ARG A 1051 14.91 15.26 15.24
CA ARG A 1051 15.33 14.16 16.13
C ARG A 1051 16.22 14.58 17.29
N LEU A 1052 16.85 15.76 17.21
CA LEU A 1052 17.73 16.27 18.27
C LEU A 1052 16.93 16.94 19.39
N VAL A 1053 15.81 17.57 19.04
CA VAL A 1053 14.94 18.22 20.02
C VAL A 1053 14.29 17.16 20.93
N GLY A 1054 14.54 17.26 22.23
CA GLY A 1054 14.21 16.26 23.24
C GLY A 1054 15.39 15.41 23.73
N CYS A 1055 16.56 15.45 23.06
CA CYS A 1055 17.77 14.77 23.53
C CYS A 1055 18.50 15.58 24.63
N HIS A 1056 19.31 14.88 25.45
CA HIS A 1056 20.18 15.50 26.45
C HIS A 1056 21.48 16.07 25.84
N ASP A 1057 21.97 17.13 26.47
CA ASP A 1057 23.14 17.94 26.10
C ASP A 1057 24.43 17.19 25.65
N PRO A 1058 24.86 16.06 26.27
CA PRO A 1058 26.13 15.41 25.93
C PRO A 1058 26.24 14.93 24.46
N LEU A 1059 25.10 14.60 23.83
CA LEU A 1059 25.06 14.11 22.45
C LEU A 1059 25.38 15.19 21.41
N ILE A 1060 25.13 16.46 21.73
CA ILE A 1060 25.33 17.58 20.78
C ILE A 1060 26.75 18.09 20.81
N PHE A 1061 27.38 18.19 21.98
CA PHE A 1061 28.76 18.65 22.07
C PHE A 1061 29.72 17.77 21.26
N SER A 1062 29.47 16.47 21.16
CA SER A 1062 30.26 15.58 20.28
C SER A 1062 29.95 15.74 18.79
N LEU A 1063 28.72 16.14 18.43
CA LEU A 1063 28.28 16.31 17.03
C LEU A 1063 28.67 17.67 16.45
N LEU A 1064 28.78 18.72 17.27
CA LEU A 1064 29.14 20.07 16.83
C LEU A 1064 30.64 20.39 16.98
N SER A 1065 31.41 19.55 17.67
CA SER A 1065 32.87 19.68 17.79
C SER A 1065 33.66 19.08 16.62
N GLY A 1066 33.00 18.28 15.76
CA GLY A 1066 33.57 17.73 14.52
C GLY A 1066 33.02 18.45 13.31
#